data_AF-A0A937BEF5-F1
#
_entry.id   AF-A0A937BEF5-F1
#
_cell.length_a   1.000
_cell.length_b   1.000
_cell.length_c   1.000
_cell.angle_alpha   90.00
_cell.angle_beta   90.00
_cell.angle_gamma   90.00
#
_symmetry.space_group_name_H-M   'P 1'
#
loop_
_entity.id
_entity.type
_entity.pdbx_description
1 polymer ?
#
loop_
_entity_poly.entity_id
_entity_poly.type
_entity_poly.pdbx_seq_one_letter_code
_entity_poly.pdbx_strand_id
1 'polypeptide(L)'
;MIYIEETGTNYSGGIALQNNERLFGEGHTGAANLSGVLPFTMAPNSNTLPNINGVRPVITNPAGDGIQLASGNNVRGLNLGNCSDFAIDDNGTVGTLTISEVNINTTGGGFRADNGGALTVTLGPLTTTGGANGIHLASTSGSFTAGAVSITNPSSTGIMMQSASNTLTLGATTVSKSGAGTGVSLASSSGNVTFTSLGITTSNGSALIGTEHTGSISITNNTGSLSATAGAAIDLTRTTGNTTIDLKFNTVTTVNTPAYGIRLDNVGGTGLTINGATNLGMATGSTNGILMENVSAGTYNISTAGVVSITSRRSNCLVMNSVTSSTVAFGNTTIANPNSVTVPAIRSTSCSGSISFAQANVNMNSAGGFETFTNVSTPGDNNGDGDAIYISAFTGTAFSINGGLIENAGDDGIDIRGSRNFNLSNVIIEDCGLNPSIQSTVDHNSSCVQALNLTGTNNITGSTFQRGGLRNFYITQTSGNTTVNISSACVFDDTRSSGSTIATDNLQIYLDGSAIASFDIENSSFLRSRTHQINPVTLGNSQLAKLDITGITMDNQGGPSSGIHISCNGASTGNFNIMNNVKLYSQDENVITIAAGETAQVQGRIKDNPDMRFSTASPGGSVFNCVRVLSDGTSSVATVLIENNSLMLNNGTDGLNISVQGASAALINATINNNMINAAGTSGIPLEGINAFVNPTLGGTKLLCLNFNNNTVTGIWARAARVRAF
;
A
#
# COMPACT_ATOMS: atom_id res chain seq x y z
N MET A 1 -33.54 -53.07 -3.65
CA MET A 1 -34.17 -51.82 -4.13
C MET A 1 -35.31 -51.54 -3.19
N ILE A 2 -35.40 -50.30 -2.72
CA ILE A 2 -36.41 -49.82 -1.78
C ILE A 2 -37.17 -48.70 -2.48
N TYR A 3 -38.50 -48.77 -2.45
CA TYR A 3 -39.37 -47.70 -2.92
C TYR A 3 -40.20 -47.15 -1.76
N ILE A 4 -40.39 -45.83 -1.75
CA ILE A 4 -41.16 -45.13 -0.71
C ILE A 4 -42.19 -44.22 -1.41
N GLU A 5 -43.46 -44.41 -1.05
CA GLU A 5 -44.59 -43.62 -1.53
C GLU A 5 -44.85 -42.42 -0.62
N GLU A 6 -45.39 -41.32 -1.12
CA GLU A 6 -45.88 -40.27 -0.23
C GLU A 6 -47.25 -40.62 0.33
N THR A 7 -47.35 -40.77 1.65
CA THR A 7 -48.59 -41.19 2.34
C THR A 7 -49.27 -40.03 3.08
N GLY A 8 -48.70 -38.82 3.01
CA GLY A 8 -49.08 -37.68 3.84
C GLY A 8 -48.58 -37.76 5.29
N THR A 9 -47.86 -38.83 5.65
CA THR A 9 -47.18 -38.99 6.94
C THR A 9 -45.69 -39.23 6.70
N ASN A 10 -44.84 -38.58 7.49
CA ASN A 10 -43.39 -38.77 7.44
C ASN A 10 -42.99 -40.22 7.84
N TYR A 11 -41.97 -40.75 7.18
CA TYR A 11 -41.31 -42.00 7.55
C TYR A 11 -40.34 -41.76 8.72
N SER A 12 -40.77 -42.11 9.93
CA SER A 12 -39.95 -41.96 11.14
C SER A 12 -39.07 -43.19 11.40
N GLY A 13 -37.78 -42.97 11.68
CA GLY A 13 -36.85 -44.02 12.12
C GLY A 13 -35.58 -44.16 11.28
N GLY A 14 -35.45 -43.35 10.22
CA GLY A 14 -34.32 -43.42 9.30
C GLY A 14 -34.27 -44.70 8.46
N ILE A 15 -33.30 -44.77 7.54
CA ILE A 15 -33.08 -45.92 6.66
C ILE A 15 -31.59 -46.22 6.58
N ALA A 16 -31.21 -47.46 6.94
CA ALA A 16 -29.86 -47.95 6.70
C ALA A 16 -29.82 -48.75 5.40
N LEU A 17 -29.02 -48.29 4.44
CA LEU A 17 -28.83 -48.96 3.16
C LEU A 17 -27.67 -49.95 3.24
N GLN A 18 -27.81 -51.09 2.59
CA GLN A 18 -26.76 -52.07 2.35
C GLN A 18 -26.02 -51.76 1.05
N ASN A 19 -24.89 -52.44 0.82
CA ASN A 19 -24.09 -52.25 -0.38
C ASN A 19 -24.91 -52.40 -1.67
N ASN A 20 -24.74 -51.47 -2.60
CA ASN A 20 -25.39 -51.41 -3.91
C ASN A 20 -26.92 -51.26 -3.89
N GLU A 21 -27.51 -50.96 -2.72
CA GLU A 21 -28.94 -50.68 -2.64
C GLU A 21 -29.31 -49.36 -3.30
N ARG A 22 -30.52 -49.34 -3.83
CA ARG A 22 -31.13 -48.18 -4.47
C ARG A 22 -32.40 -47.82 -3.73
N LEU A 23 -32.53 -46.56 -3.34
CA LEU A 23 -33.67 -45.99 -2.63
C LEU A 23 -34.33 -44.93 -3.51
N PHE A 24 -35.61 -45.16 -3.86
CA PHE A 24 -36.39 -44.25 -4.69
C PHE A 24 -37.65 -43.80 -3.94
N GLY A 25 -37.84 -42.50 -3.81
CA GLY A 25 -39.12 -41.91 -3.40
C GLY A 25 -40.03 -41.62 -4.60
N GLU A 26 -41.33 -41.47 -4.35
CA GLU A 26 -42.34 -41.14 -5.38
C GLU A 26 -42.02 -39.87 -6.18
N GLY A 27 -41.31 -38.91 -5.59
CA GLY A 27 -40.89 -37.69 -6.27
C GLY A 27 -39.67 -37.83 -7.19
N HIS A 28 -39.24 -39.06 -7.46
CA HIS A 28 -38.26 -39.39 -8.51
C HIS A 28 -38.80 -39.00 -9.89
N THR A 29 -37.95 -38.57 -10.83
CA THR A 29 -38.38 -38.22 -12.20
C THR A 29 -37.67 -39.02 -13.30
N GLY A 30 -38.26 -39.03 -14.51
CA GLY A 30 -37.63 -39.55 -15.73
C GLY A 30 -38.44 -40.58 -16.53
N ALA A 31 -39.58 -41.05 -16.01
CA ALA A 31 -40.54 -41.90 -16.71
C ALA A 31 -41.93 -41.81 -16.06
N ALA A 32 -42.92 -42.54 -16.55
CA ALA A 32 -44.25 -42.60 -15.93
C ALA A 32 -44.28 -43.42 -14.61
N ASN A 33 -43.43 -44.44 -14.50
CA ASN A 33 -43.32 -45.31 -13.32
C ASN A 33 -41.90 -45.90 -13.23
N LEU A 34 -41.61 -46.62 -12.15
CA LEU A 34 -40.28 -47.19 -11.89
C LEU A 34 -39.72 -48.08 -13.02
N SER A 35 -40.56 -48.70 -13.85
CA SER A 35 -40.07 -49.60 -14.91
C SER A 35 -39.31 -48.86 -16.02
N GLY A 36 -39.57 -47.56 -16.19
CA GLY A 36 -38.87 -46.74 -17.20
C GLY A 36 -37.51 -46.20 -16.74
N VAL A 37 -37.14 -46.42 -15.47
CA VAL A 37 -35.92 -45.85 -14.87
C VAL A 37 -35.02 -46.91 -14.22
N LEU A 38 -35.53 -48.13 -14.06
CA LEU A 38 -34.77 -49.28 -13.58
C LEU A 38 -34.15 -50.04 -14.77
N PRO A 39 -32.97 -50.67 -14.59
CA PRO A 39 -32.24 -51.32 -15.67
C PRO A 39 -32.77 -52.74 -15.96
N PHE A 40 -34.08 -52.89 -16.10
CA PHE A 40 -34.71 -54.14 -16.50
C PHE A 40 -35.98 -53.89 -17.31
N THR A 41 -36.34 -54.86 -18.14
CA THR A 41 -37.59 -54.83 -18.90
C THR A 41 -38.66 -55.62 -18.15
N MET A 42 -39.86 -55.05 -18.03
CA MET A 42 -41.01 -55.78 -17.48
C MET A 42 -41.43 -56.88 -18.45
N ALA A 43 -41.67 -58.09 -17.93
CA ALA A 43 -42.24 -59.17 -18.73
C ALA A 43 -43.69 -58.80 -19.14
N PRO A 44 -44.19 -59.30 -20.30
CA PRO A 44 -45.58 -59.13 -20.67
C PRO A 44 -46.54 -59.54 -19.55
N ASN A 45 -47.61 -58.76 -19.34
CA ASN A 45 -48.62 -58.97 -18.28
C ASN A 45 -48.14 -58.83 -16.83
N SER A 46 -46.96 -58.24 -16.60
CA SER A 46 -46.54 -57.89 -15.24
C SER A 46 -47.44 -56.78 -14.65
N ASN A 47 -47.61 -56.79 -13.32
CA ASN A 47 -48.28 -55.68 -12.62
C ASN A 47 -47.55 -54.35 -12.86
N THR A 48 -48.30 -53.26 -12.96
CA THR A 48 -47.74 -51.91 -13.05
C THR A 48 -46.90 -51.62 -11.81
N LEU A 49 -45.67 -51.14 -12.00
CA LEU A 49 -44.84 -50.67 -10.89
C LEU A 49 -45.37 -49.33 -10.36
N PRO A 50 -45.07 -48.97 -9.10
CA PRO A 50 -45.44 -47.67 -8.54
C PRO A 50 -45.11 -46.50 -9.46
N ASN A 51 -46.03 -45.53 -9.49
CA ASN A 51 -45.85 -44.29 -10.24
C ASN A 51 -44.71 -43.45 -9.63
N ILE A 52 -44.14 -42.58 -10.45
CA ILE A 52 -43.15 -41.59 -10.04
C ILE A 52 -43.58 -40.19 -10.53
N ASN A 53 -42.80 -39.15 -10.25
CA ASN A 53 -43.12 -37.72 -10.44
C ASN A 53 -44.22 -37.19 -9.50
N GLY A 54 -44.47 -37.87 -8.38
CA GLY A 54 -45.41 -37.41 -7.35
C GLY A 54 -44.77 -36.44 -6.35
N VAL A 55 -45.40 -36.30 -5.19
CA VAL A 55 -44.83 -35.54 -4.08
C VAL A 55 -43.69 -36.35 -3.46
N ARG A 56 -42.60 -35.68 -3.06
CA ARG A 56 -41.46 -36.36 -2.43
C ARG A 56 -41.82 -36.82 -1.02
N PRO A 57 -41.68 -38.12 -0.68
CA PRO A 57 -41.86 -38.57 0.68
C PRO A 57 -40.82 -37.98 1.61
N VAL A 58 -41.18 -37.78 2.88
CA VAL A 58 -40.30 -37.20 3.91
C VAL A 58 -39.80 -38.29 4.85
N ILE A 59 -38.48 -38.43 5.02
CA ILE A 59 -37.86 -39.27 6.05
C ILE A 59 -37.40 -38.41 7.21
N THR A 60 -37.65 -38.86 8.45
CA THR A 60 -37.16 -38.24 9.69
C THR A 60 -36.52 -39.29 10.60
N ASN A 61 -35.58 -38.86 11.43
CA ASN A 61 -35.03 -39.72 12.49
C ASN A 61 -34.64 -38.89 13.73
N PRO A 62 -35.57 -38.65 14.66
CA PRO A 62 -35.28 -37.88 15.88
C PRO A 62 -34.21 -38.49 16.80
N ALA A 63 -33.79 -39.73 16.55
CA ALA A 63 -32.82 -40.46 17.37
C ALA A 63 -31.49 -40.75 16.64
N GLY A 64 -31.33 -40.37 15.38
CA GLY A 64 -30.10 -40.63 14.61
C GLY A 64 -30.16 -40.07 13.19
N ASP A 65 -29.61 -40.84 12.24
CA ASP A 65 -29.49 -40.43 10.84
C ASP A 65 -30.76 -40.64 10.03
N GLY A 66 -31.03 -39.74 9.08
CA GLY A 66 -32.12 -39.92 8.12
C GLY A 66 -31.83 -41.10 7.18
N ILE A 67 -30.67 -41.09 6.55
CA ILE A 67 -30.17 -42.18 5.70
C ILE A 67 -28.73 -42.50 6.12
N GLN A 68 -28.48 -43.75 6.46
CA GLN A 68 -27.13 -44.29 6.64
C GLN A 68 -26.72 -45.04 5.37
N LEU A 69 -25.64 -44.58 4.74
CA LEU A 69 -25.13 -45.09 3.47
C LEU A 69 -24.12 -46.23 3.68
N ALA A 70 -24.11 -47.14 2.72
CA ALA A 70 -23.06 -48.12 2.49
C ALA A 70 -22.45 -47.93 1.08
N SER A 71 -21.64 -48.87 0.62
CA SER A 71 -20.91 -48.72 -0.64
C SER A 71 -21.82 -48.87 -1.86
N GLY A 72 -21.74 -47.95 -2.83
CA GLY A 72 -22.40 -48.10 -4.14
C GLY A 72 -23.88 -47.70 -4.16
N ASN A 73 -24.36 -46.91 -3.19
CA ASN A 73 -25.78 -46.57 -3.10
C ASN A 73 -26.26 -45.57 -4.16
N ASN A 74 -27.55 -45.65 -4.46
CA ASN A 74 -28.27 -44.70 -5.29
C ASN A 74 -29.54 -44.20 -4.58
N VAL A 75 -29.63 -42.91 -4.28
CA VAL A 75 -30.76 -42.32 -3.54
C VAL A 75 -31.42 -41.22 -4.37
N ARG A 76 -32.73 -41.31 -4.61
CA ARG A 76 -33.45 -40.25 -5.34
C ARG A 76 -34.88 -39.99 -4.89
N GLY A 77 -35.36 -38.78 -5.16
CA GLY A 77 -36.79 -38.46 -5.20
C GLY A 77 -37.47 -38.31 -3.84
N LEU A 78 -36.76 -37.84 -2.81
CA LEU A 78 -37.26 -37.77 -1.44
C LEU A 78 -36.84 -36.47 -0.72
N ASN A 79 -37.44 -36.20 0.43
CA ASN A 79 -37.06 -35.11 1.33
C ASN A 79 -36.56 -35.70 2.65
N LEU A 80 -35.58 -35.06 3.26
CA LEU A 80 -35.11 -35.39 4.60
C LEU A 80 -35.49 -34.26 5.56
N GLY A 81 -36.28 -34.61 6.57
CA GLY A 81 -36.75 -33.71 7.62
C GLY A 81 -35.85 -33.77 8.86
N ASN A 82 -36.47 -33.58 10.04
CA ASN A 82 -35.78 -33.56 11.33
C ASN A 82 -35.04 -34.89 11.61
N CYS A 83 -33.72 -34.85 11.57
CA CYS A 83 -32.82 -35.90 12.03
C CYS A 83 -31.93 -35.32 13.15
N SER A 84 -31.56 -36.11 14.15
CA SER A 84 -30.77 -35.60 15.28
C SER A 84 -29.26 -35.64 15.06
N ASP A 85 -28.75 -36.60 14.27
CA ASP A 85 -27.33 -36.67 13.90
C ASP A 85 -27.09 -36.08 12.52
N PHE A 86 -27.14 -36.84 11.41
CA PHE A 86 -27.11 -36.29 10.05
C PHE A 86 -28.38 -36.63 9.24
N ALA A 87 -28.73 -35.80 8.25
CA ALA A 87 -29.76 -36.21 7.29
C ALA A 87 -29.25 -37.37 6.42
N ILE A 88 -28.01 -37.27 5.94
CA ILE A 88 -27.31 -38.36 5.23
C ILE A 88 -25.92 -38.55 5.82
N ASP A 89 -25.63 -39.79 6.20
CA ASP A 89 -24.35 -40.20 6.79
C ASP A 89 -23.76 -41.41 6.08
N ASP A 90 -22.45 -41.62 6.17
CA ASP A 90 -21.76 -42.80 5.69
C ASP A 90 -21.33 -43.75 6.83
N ASN A 91 -21.56 -45.04 6.63
CA ASN A 91 -21.09 -46.11 7.53
C ASN A 91 -19.90 -46.84 6.87
N GLY A 92 -18.77 -46.13 6.77
CA GLY A 92 -17.61 -46.54 5.97
C GLY A 92 -17.64 -45.99 4.55
N THR A 93 -16.72 -46.40 3.69
CA THR A 93 -16.59 -45.81 2.34
C THR A 93 -17.89 -45.96 1.52
N VAL A 94 -18.32 -44.86 0.91
CA VAL A 94 -19.54 -44.84 0.07
C VAL A 94 -19.32 -45.45 -1.32
N GLY A 95 -18.09 -45.87 -1.67
CA GLY A 95 -17.78 -46.40 -3.00
C GLY A 95 -18.16 -45.40 -4.10
N THR A 96 -18.96 -45.82 -5.09
CA THR A 96 -19.56 -44.89 -6.06
C THR A 96 -20.97 -44.51 -5.61
N LEU A 97 -21.14 -43.30 -5.09
CA LEU A 97 -22.42 -42.80 -4.57
C LEU A 97 -23.12 -41.92 -5.61
N THR A 98 -24.40 -42.18 -5.86
CA THR A 98 -25.25 -41.29 -6.66
C THR A 98 -26.43 -40.79 -5.84
N ILE A 99 -26.61 -39.47 -5.74
CA ILE A 99 -27.78 -38.87 -5.10
C ILE A 99 -28.33 -37.77 -6.01
N SER A 100 -29.63 -37.77 -6.26
CA SER A 100 -30.30 -36.68 -7.00
C SER A 100 -31.74 -36.49 -6.57
N GLU A 101 -32.31 -35.29 -6.79
CA GLU A 101 -33.71 -34.98 -6.45
C GLU A 101 -34.01 -35.14 -4.95
N VAL A 102 -33.05 -34.79 -4.11
CA VAL A 102 -33.18 -34.81 -2.65
C VAL A 102 -33.12 -33.39 -2.08
N ASN A 103 -34.04 -33.05 -1.18
CA ASN A 103 -33.93 -31.82 -0.36
C ASN A 103 -33.63 -32.20 1.09
N ILE A 104 -32.87 -31.35 1.79
CA ILE A 104 -32.54 -31.54 3.20
C ILE A 104 -33.05 -30.34 4.00
N ASN A 105 -33.84 -30.60 5.04
CA ASN A 105 -34.28 -29.63 6.04
C ASN A 105 -34.31 -30.31 7.40
N THR A 106 -33.19 -30.25 8.13
CA THR A 106 -32.96 -31.05 9.33
C THR A 106 -32.47 -30.20 10.51
N THR A 107 -32.65 -30.73 11.72
CA THR A 107 -32.12 -30.15 12.96
C THR A 107 -30.69 -30.58 13.27
N GLY A 108 -30.24 -31.71 12.72
CA GLY A 108 -28.86 -32.21 12.80
C GLY A 108 -27.98 -31.68 11.67
N GLY A 109 -26.91 -32.41 11.36
CA GLY A 109 -26.03 -32.18 10.22
C GLY A 109 -26.69 -32.54 8.90
N GLY A 110 -26.16 -32.01 7.79
CA GLY A 110 -26.79 -32.17 6.49
C GLY A 110 -26.32 -33.43 5.78
N PHE A 111 -25.10 -33.39 5.27
CA PHE A 111 -24.50 -34.49 4.51
C PHE A 111 -23.08 -34.77 5.01
N ARG A 112 -22.78 -36.03 5.31
CA ARG A 112 -21.43 -36.52 5.62
C ARG A 112 -21.04 -37.67 4.70
N ALA A 113 -19.83 -37.56 4.15
CA ALA A 113 -19.09 -38.64 3.50
C ALA A 113 -17.60 -38.45 3.83
N ASP A 114 -17.17 -39.00 4.95
CA ASP A 114 -15.83 -38.79 5.49
C ASP A 114 -14.93 -40.03 5.50
N ASN A 115 -15.44 -41.17 5.03
CA ASN A 115 -14.70 -42.42 4.84
C ASN A 115 -14.29 -42.66 3.37
N GLY A 116 -14.34 -41.62 2.54
CA GLY A 116 -13.93 -41.64 1.13
C GLY A 116 -14.93 -42.27 0.16
N GLY A 117 -14.67 -42.10 -1.15
CA GLY A 117 -15.53 -42.56 -2.24
C GLY A 117 -15.61 -41.58 -3.42
N ALA A 118 -16.24 -42.00 -4.51
CA ALA A 118 -16.56 -41.17 -5.67
C ALA A 118 -18.03 -40.73 -5.62
N LEU A 119 -18.25 -39.42 -5.56
CA LEU A 119 -19.57 -38.81 -5.39
C LEU A 119 -20.11 -38.31 -6.72
N THR A 120 -21.39 -38.56 -6.97
CA THR A 120 -22.22 -37.87 -7.96
C THR A 120 -23.48 -37.42 -7.24
N VAL A 121 -23.35 -36.37 -6.42
CA VAL A 121 -24.41 -35.87 -5.55
C VAL A 121 -24.94 -34.54 -6.10
N THR A 122 -26.26 -34.45 -6.28
CA THR A 122 -26.99 -33.23 -6.65
C THR A 122 -28.21 -33.07 -5.74
N LEU A 123 -28.14 -32.15 -4.80
CA LEU A 123 -29.23 -31.82 -3.90
C LEU A 123 -29.98 -30.58 -4.41
N GLY A 124 -31.25 -30.46 -4.02
CA GLY A 124 -31.96 -29.19 -4.04
C GLY A 124 -31.45 -28.29 -2.91
N PRO A 125 -32.34 -27.60 -2.16
CA PRO A 125 -31.93 -26.87 -0.97
C PRO A 125 -31.42 -27.79 0.15
N LEU A 126 -30.42 -27.31 0.90
CA LEU A 126 -29.90 -27.93 2.11
C LEU A 126 -29.99 -26.92 3.26
N THR A 127 -30.81 -27.22 4.26
CA THR A 127 -30.95 -26.43 5.48
C THR A 127 -30.64 -27.29 6.70
N THR A 128 -29.77 -26.80 7.58
CA THR A 128 -29.45 -27.43 8.87
C THR A 128 -29.50 -26.40 9.99
N THR A 129 -29.93 -26.82 11.19
CA THR A 129 -29.93 -25.97 12.39
C THR A 129 -29.10 -26.53 13.55
N GLY A 130 -28.22 -27.50 13.27
CA GLY A 130 -27.35 -28.14 14.25
C GLY A 130 -26.41 -29.16 13.62
N GLY A 131 -26.10 -30.22 14.39
CA GLY A 131 -25.14 -31.26 14.02
C GLY A 131 -23.68 -30.84 14.10
N ALA A 132 -22.77 -31.79 13.84
CA ALA A 132 -21.34 -31.49 13.78
C ALA A 132 -20.99 -30.61 12.59
N ASN A 133 -21.49 -30.96 11.40
CA ASN A 133 -21.24 -30.24 10.14
C ASN A 133 -22.53 -30.13 9.33
N GLY A 134 -22.68 -29.05 8.56
CA GLY A 134 -23.73 -28.98 7.54
C GLY A 134 -23.37 -29.84 6.32
N ILE A 135 -22.13 -29.72 5.84
CA ILE A 135 -21.57 -30.55 4.78
C ILE A 135 -20.16 -30.99 5.21
N HIS A 136 -19.87 -32.29 5.17
CA HIS A 136 -18.55 -32.85 5.45
C HIS A 136 -18.14 -33.83 4.34
N LEU A 137 -17.10 -33.47 3.59
CA LEU A 137 -16.50 -34.28 2.52
C LEU A 137 -15.03 -34.53 2.88
N ALA A 138 -14.68 -35.78 3.21
CA ALA A 138 -13.30 -36.14 3.49
C ALA A 138 -12.82 -37.32 2.64
N SER A 139 -11.62 -37.19 2.07
CA SER A 139 -11.00 -38.23 1.21
C SER A 139 -11.88 -38.70 0.05
N THR A 140 -12.77 -37.81 -0.43
CA THR A 140 -13.73 -38.09 -1.50
C THR A 140 -13.28 -37.48 -2.84
N SER A 141 -13.91 -37.92 -3.92
CA SER A 141 -13.68 -37.45 -5.30
C SER A 141 -15.01 -37.32 -6.06
N GLY A 142 -15.01 -36.77 -7.28
CA GLY A 142 -16.21 -36.60 -8.10
C GLY A 142 -16.87 -35.23 -7.91
N SER A 143 -18.20 -35.17 -7.82
CA SER A 143 -18.96 -33.91 -7.74
C SER A 143 -19.98 -33.91 -6.60
N PHE A 144 -20.06 -32.79 -5.89
CA PHE A 144 -21.12 -32.47 -4.95
C PHE A 144 -21.74 -31.12 -5.32
N THR A 145 -23.03 -31.14 -5.65
CA THR A 145 -23.80 -29.93 -5.98
C THR A 145 -24.99 -29.80 -5.05
N ALA A 146 -25.29 -28.59 -4.59
CA ALA A 146 -26.54 -28.27 -3.92
C ALA A 146 -27.07 -26.91 -4.38
N GLY A 147 -28.39 -26.72 -4.28
CA GLY A 147 -29.05 -25.44 -4.47
C GLY A 147 -28.70 -24.44 -3.34
N ALA A 148 -29.70 -23.73 -2.81
CA ALA A 148 -29.48 -22.85 -1.66
C ALA A 148 -29.04 -23.65 -0.43
N VAL A 149 -28.02 -23.17 0.28
CA VAL A 149 -27.47 -23.79 1.48
C VAL A 149 -27.59 -22.85 2.67
N SER A 150 -28.20 -23.29 3.77
CA SER A 150 -28.30 -22.53 5.01
C SER A 150 -27.92 -23.41 6.19
N ILE A 151 -26.77 -23.14 6.79
CA ILE A 151 -26.23 -23.90 7.92
C ILE A 151 -26.22 -23.01 9.15
N THR A 152 -26.96 -23.40 10.18
CA THR A 152 -27.07 -22.65 11.44
C THR A 152 -26.60 -23.49 12.62
N ASN A 153 -25.77 -22.91 13.48
CA ASN A 153 -25.23 -23.49 14.71
C ASN A 153 -24.59 -24.89 14.57
N PRO A 154 -23.72 -25.14 13.56
CA PRO A 154 -22.92 -26.36 13.57
C PRO A 154 -21.99 -26.36 14.80
N SER A 155 -21.85 -27.51 15.47
CA SER A 155 -20.98 -27.62 16.65
C SER A 155 -19.49 -27.64 16.26
N SER A 156 -19.15 -28.18 15.09
CA SER A 156 -17.81 -28.18 14.48
C SER A 156 -17.76 -27.18 13.31
N THR A 157 -17.25 -27.55 12.13
CA THR A 157 -17.18 -26.69 10.95
C THR A 157 -18.49 -26.66 10.18
N GLY A 158 -18.94 -25.51 9.67
CA GLY A 158 -20.14 -25.45 8.84
C GLY A 158 -20.04 -26.30 7.57
N ILE A 159 -19.07 -25.99 6.71
CA ILE A 159 -18.74 -26.76 5.50
C ILE A 159 -17.27 -27.19 5.61
N MET A 160 -17.03 -28.50 5.60
CA MET A 160 -15.69 -29.08 5.65
C MET A 160 -15.41 -29.88 4.38
N MET A 161 -14.33 -29.52 3.70
CA MET A 161 -13.70 -30.32 2.66
C MET A 161 -12.27 -30.63 3.10
N GLN A 162 -11.94 -31.89 3.30
CA GLN A 162 -10.65 -32.32 3.83
C GLN A 162 -10.01 -33.42 2.99
N SER A 163 -8.81 -33.18 2.47
CA SER A 163 -8.10 -34.14 1.61
C SER A 163 -8.96 -34.67 0.46
N ALA A 164 -9.89 -33.84 -0.04
CA ALA A 164 -10.87 -34.23 -1.04
C ALA A 164 -10.59 -33.57 -2.38
N SER A 165 -10.99 -34.24 -3.45
CA SER A 165 -10.82 -33.80 -4.84
C SER A 165 -12.16 -33.49 -5.52
N ASN A 166 -13.24 -33.38 -4.73
CA ASN A 166 -14.57 -33.09 -5.23
C ASN A 166 -14.68 -31.71 -5.86
N THR A 167 -15.31 -31.63 -7.03
CA THR A 167 -15.89 -30.36 -7.47
C THR A 167 -17.11 -30.06 -6.61
N LEU A 168 -17.02 -29.01 -5.78
CA LEU A 168 -18.09 -28.56 -4.90
C LEU A 168 -18.75 -27.31 -5.51
N THR A 169 -20.04 -27.41 -5.86
CA THR A 169 -20.80 -26.29 -6.41
C THR A 169 -22.06 -26.03 -5.58
N LEU A 170 -22.12 -24.86 -4.94
CA LEU A 170 -23.23 -24.49 -4.07
C LEU A 170 -23.93 -23.24 -4.61
N GLY A 171 -25.25 -23.18 -4.40
CA GLY A 171 -26.07 -22.01 -4.69
C GLY A 171 -25.75 -20.83 -3.76
N ALA A 172 -26.78 -20.08 -3.36
CA ALA A 172 -26.62 -19.07 -2.33
C ALA A 172 -26.36 -19.77 -0.98
N THR A 173 -25.21 -19.50 -0.37
CA THR A 173 -24.77 -20.18 0.86
C THR A 173 -24.65 -19.22 2.04
N THR A 174 -25.26 -19.59 3.16
CA THR A 174 -25.06 -18.94 4.46
C THR A 174 -24.58 -19.94 5.51
N VAL A 175 -23.59 -19.54 6.30
CA VAL A 175 -23.14 -20.27 7.49
C VAL A 175 -23.19 -19.33 8.68
N SER A 176 -24.05 -19.62 9.67
CA SER A 176 -24.16 -18.87 10.91
C SER A 176 -23.78 -19.77 12.08
N LYS A 177 -22.67 -19.46 12.76
CA LYS A 177 -22.11 -20.28 13.82
C LYS A 177 -21.94 -19.48 15.11
N SER A 178 -22.60 -19.94 16.17
CA SER A 178 -22.55 -19.33 17.52
C SER A 178 -21.52 -19.98 18.47
N GLY A 179 -21.00 -21.17 18.15
CA GLY A 179 -19.96 -21.86 18.92
C GLY A 179 -18.54 -21.67 18.34
N ALA A 180 -17.54 -22.27 18.99
CA ALA A 180 -16.15 -22.24 18.54
C ALA A 180 -15.94 -23.04 17.24
N GLY A 181 -15.13 -22.53 16.29
CA GLY A 181 -14.67 -23.23 15.09
C GLY A 181 -14.84 -22.43 13.79
N THR A 182 -14.77 -23.11 12.65
CA THR A 182 -14.68 -22.48 11.32
C THR A 182 -16.02 -22.50 10.57
N GLY A 183 -16.31 -21.46 9.80
CA GLY A 183 -17.47 -21.47 8.88
C GLY A 183 -17.28 -22.45 7.72
N VAL A 184 -16.26 -22.20 6.88
CA VAL A 184 -15.86 -23.04 5.74
C VAL A 184 -14.38 -23.39 5.85
N SER A 185 -14.05 -24.68 5.78
CA SER A 185 -12.67 -25.18 5.78
C SER A 185 -12.41 -26.05 4.56
N LEU A 186 -11.36 -25.73 3.79
CA LEU A 186 -10.94 -26.42 2.57
C LEU A 186 -9.53 -27.03 2.71
N ALA A 187 -9.30 -27.76 3.79
CA ALA A 187 -7.96 -28.23 4.17
C ALA A 187 -7.44 -29.32 3.22
N SER A 188 -6.21 -29.15 2.72
CA SER A 188 -5.45 -30.11 1.91
C SER A 188 -6.23 -30.69 0.72
N SER A 189 -7.18 -29.93 0.19
CA SER A 189 -8.12 -30.38 -0.84
C SER A 189 -7.73 -29.85 -2.22
N SER A 190 -8.11 -30.54 -3.30
CA SER A 190 -7.70 -30.20 -4.67
C SER A 190 -8.85 -29.95 -5.64
N GLY A 191 -10.09 -30.25 -5.24
CA GLY A 191 -11.26 -30.02 -6.06
C GLY A 191 -11.66 -28.56 -6.13
N ASN A 192 -12.24 -28.13 -7.25
CA ASN A 192 -12.72 -26.76 -7.42
C ASN A 192 -13.94 -26.48 -6.55
N VAL A 193 -13.98 -25.32 -5.90
CA VAL A 193 -15.07 -24.88 -5.04
C VAL A 193 -15.72 -23.62 -5.60
N THR A 194 -17.02 -23.69 -5.88
CA THR A 194 -17.81 -22.56 -6.39
C THR A 194 -19.02 -22.31 -5.51
N PHE A 195 -19.20 -21.04 -5.13
CA PHE A 195 -20.41 -20.53 -4.50
C PHE A 195 -21.09 -19.54 -5.44
N THR A 196 -22.43 -19.58 -5.50
CA THR A 196 -23.16 -18.49 -6.15
C THR A 196 -22.96 -17.20 -5.34
N SER A 197 -23.25 -17.26 -4.03
CA SER A 197 -22.92 -16.25 -3.01
C SER A 197 -22.44 -16.94 -1.74
N LEU A 198 -21.60 -16.30 -0.94
CA LEU A 198 -21.15 -16.84 0.35
C LEU A 198 -21.24 -15.80 1.46
N GLY A 199 -22.10 -16.03 2.44
CA GLY A 199 -22.17 -15.28 3.69
C GLY A 199 -21.78 -16.16 4.88
N ILE A 200 -20.88 -15.67 5.74
CA ILE A 200 -20.44 -16.42 6.93
C ILE A 200 -20.44 -15.50 8.14
N THR A 201 -21.02 -15.96 9.24
CA THR A 201 -20.90 -15.34 10.57
C THR A 201 -20.39 -16.37 11.56
N THR A 202 -19.24 -16.09 12.19
CA THR A 202 -18.70 -16.88 13.30
C THR A 202 -18.55 -15.99 14.54
N SER A 203 -19.13 -16.41 15.66
CA SER A 203 -18.98 -15.70 16.95
C SER A 203 -17.69 -16.06 17.70
N ASN A 204 -17.03 -17.16 17.32
CA ASN A 204 -15.76 -17.60 17.87
C ASN A 204 -15.03 -18.52 16.86
N GLY A 205 -14.05 -17.98 16.14
CA GLY A 205 -13.27 -18.68 15.12
C GLY A 205 -13.39 -18.04 13.73
N SER A 206 -12.79 -18.68 12.72
CA SER A 206 -12.61 -18.08 11.41
C SER A 206 -13.79 -18.30 10.46
N ALA A 207 -13.97 -17.40 9.49
CA ALA A 207 -15.01 -17.56 8.47
C ALA A 207 -14.59 -18.53 7.35
N LEU A 208 -13.63 -18.16 6.49
CA LEU A 208 -13.15 -18.98 5.39
C LEU A 208 -11.67 -19.35 5.59
N ILE A 209 -11.38 -20.65 5.67
CA ILE A 209 -10.02 -21.21 5.72
C ILE A 209 -9.76 -22.10 4.50
N GLY A 210 -8.62 -21.90 3.85
CA GLY A 210 -8.10 -22.74 2.77
C GLY A 210 -6.61 -23.00 2.96
N THR A 211 -6.28 -24.00 3.77
CA THR A 211 -4.89 -24.42 4.04
C THR A 211 -4.50 -25.53 3.09
N GLU A 212 -3.43 -25.36 2.33
CA GLU A 212 -2.94 -26.31 1.32
C GLU A 212 -4.01 -26.70 0.28
N HIS A 213 -4.98 -25.81 0.03
CA HIS A 213 -5.99 -26.01 -0.99
C HIS A 213 -5.38 -25.76 -2.38
N THR A 214 -5.52 -26.70 -3.30
CA THR A 214 -4.92 -26.60 -4.63
C THR A 214 -5.92 -26.35 -5.76
N GLY A 215 -7.21 -26.56 -5.48
CA GLY A 215 -8.30 -26.22 -6.40
C GLY A 215 -8.56 -24.71 -6.46
N SER A 216 -9.42 -24.30 -7.39
CA SER A 216 -9.88 -22.92 -7.45
C SER A 216 -10.99 -22.64 -6.44
N ILE A 217 -10.99 -21.47 -5.80
CA ILE A 217 -12.10 -21.00 -4.95
C ILE A 217 -12.76 -19.80 -5.64
N SER A 218 -14.04 -19.94 -6.01
CA SER A 218 -14.78 -18.91 -6.76
C SER A 218 -16.10 -18.54 -6.11
N ILE A 219 -16.40 -17.24 -6.05
CA ILE A 219 -17.68 -16.67 -5.64
C ILE A 219 -18.18 -15.81 -6.80
N THR A 220 -19.29 -16.23 -7.40
CA THR A 220 -19.72 -15.68 -8.70
C THR A 220 -20.43 -14.33 -8.58
N ASN A 221 -21.09 -14.06 -7.44
CA ASN A 221 -21.72 -12.76 -7.15
C ASN A 221 -21.11 -12.11 -5.88
N ASN A 222 -21.40 -10.83 -5.67
CA ASN A 222 -20.82 -10.01 -4.61
C ASN A 222 -21.80 -9.68 -3.47
N THR A 223 -22.81 -10.53 -3.23
CA THR A 223 -23.89 -10.20 -2.26
C THR A 223 -23.64 -10.70 -0.84
N GLY A 224 -22.70 -11.64 -0.65
CA GLY A 224 -22.38 -12.20 0.66
C GLY A 224 -21.38 -11.38 1.47
N SER A 225 -21.38 -11.53 2.80
CA SER A 225 -20.46 -10.85 3.72
C SER A 225 -19.81 -11.83 4.69
N LEU A 226 -18.60 -11.51 5.15
CA LEU A 226 -17.89 -12.27 6.17
C LEU A 226 -17.83 -11.50 7.48
N SER A 227 -18.20 -12.13 8.58
CA SER A 227 -18.08 -11.60 9.95
C SER A 227 -17.47 -12.68 10.85
N ALA A 228 -16.28 -12.43 11.40
CA ALA A 228 -15.60 -13.39 12.27
C ALA A 228 -15.14 -12.76 13.59
N THR A 229 -15.46 -13.40 14.70
CA THR A 229 -14.96 -13.01 16.03
C THR A 229 -13.94 -14.03 16.53
N ALA A 230 -12.83 -13.60 17.12
CA ALA A 230 -11.76 -14.47 17.60
C ALA A 230 -11.13 -15.38 16.52
N GLY A 231 -11.19 -14.97 15.25
CA GLY A 231 -10.58 -15.67 14.12
C GLY A 231 -10.46 -14.76 12.89
N ALA A 232 -9.93 -15.31 11.81
CA ALA A 232 -9.76 -14.59 10.54
C ALA A 232 -11.06 -14.60 9.73
N ALA A 233 -11.32 -13.54 8.97
CA ALA A 233 -12.38 -13.58 7.97
C ALA A 233 -11.96 -14.44 6.77
N ILE A 234 -10.73 -14.24 6.29
CA ILE A 234 -10.15 -15.01 5.19
C ILE A 234 -8.76 -15.47 5.62
N ASP A 235 -8.51 -16.76 5.52
CA ASP A 235 -7.20 -17.35 5.79
C ASP A 235 -6.87 -18.40 4.73
N LEU A 236 -6.12 -17.99 3.70
CA LEU A 236 -5.67 -18.86 2.62
C LEU A 236 -4.15 -18.97 2.66
N THR A 237 -3.64 -20.19 2.76
CA THR A 237 -2.20 -20.45 2.83
C THR A 237 -1.78 -21.67 2.07
N ARG A 238 -0.62 -21.57 1.42
CA ARG A 238 0.11 -22.73 0.90
C ARG A 238 1.59 -22.59 1.19
N THR A 239 2.26 -23.73 1.34
CA THR A 239 3.72 -23.78 1.46
C THR A 239 4.39 -23.53 0.11
N THR A 240 3.81 -24.04 -0.98
CA THR A 240 4.31 -23.86 -2.35
C THR A 240 3.18 -23.86 -3.37
N GLY A 241 3.38 -23.11 -4.47
CA GLY A 241 2.39 -22.95 -5.53
C GLY A 241 1.14 -22.21 -5.06
N ASN A 242 0.27 -21.82 -6.00
CA ASN A 242 -0.79 -20.88 -5.67
C ASN A 242 -2.18 -21.52 -5.58
N THR A 243 -2.99 -21.08 -4.62
CA THR A 243 -4.45 -21.26 -4.67
C THR A 243 -5.02 -20.24 -5.65
N THR A 244 -5.78 -20.71 -6.65
CA THR A 244 -6.44 -19.79 -7.60
C THR A 244 -7.74 -19.28 -6.99
N ILE A 245 -7.93 -17.96 -6.93
CA ILE A 245 -9.08 -17.33 -6.31
C ILE A 245 -9.83 -16.36 -7.23
N ASP A 246 -11.15 -16.33 -7.09
CA ASP A 246 -12.06 -15.27 -7.56
C ASP A 246 -13.07 -15.02 -6.44
N LEU A 247 -12.66 -14.24 -5.42
CA LEU A 247 -13.47 -13.98 -4.23
C LEU A 247 -14.18 -12.63 -4.35
N LYS A 248 -15.48 -12.63 -4.06
CA LYS A 248 -16.34 -11.44 -4.13
C LYS A 248 -17.18 -11.32 -2.87
N PHE A 249 -17.02 -10.23 -2.13
CA PHE A 249 -17.77 -9.96 -0.91
C PHE A 249 -18.33 -8.53 -0.88
N ASN A 250 -19.46 -8.36 -0.23
CA ASN A 250 -20.02 -7.06 0.08
C ASN A 250 -19.24 -6.40 1.23
N THR A 251 -19.10 -7.06 2.37
CA THR A 251 -18.30 -6.56 3.50
C THR A 251 -17.47 -7.66 4.15
N VAL A 252 -16.36 -7.25 4.78
CA VAL A 252 -15.52 -8.12 5.60
C VAL A 252 -15.34 -7.47 6.96
N THR A 253 -15.62 -8.20 8.04
CA THR A 253 -15.49 -7.69 9.41
C THR A 253 -14.85 -8.74 10.31
N THR A 254 -13.87 -8.34 11.12
CA THR A 254 -13.36 -9.15 12.22
C THR A 254 -13.40 -8.41 13.55
N VAL A 255 -13.60 -9.16 14.64
CA VAL A 255 -13.52 -8.66 16.00
C VAL A 255 -12.56 -9.53 16.80
N ASN A 256 -11.60 -8.90 17.47
CA ASN A 256 -10.65 -9.57 18.33
C ASN A 256 -9.90 -10.71 17.61
N THR A 257 -9.43 -10.49 16.36
CA THR A 257 -8.68 -11.52 15.62
C THR A 257 -7.30 -11.75 16.25
N PRO A 258 -6.90 -13.00 16.54
CA PRO A 258 -5.66 -13.32 17.25
C PRO A 258 -4.40 -13.30 16.37
N ALA A 259 -4.55 -13.29 15.04
CA ALA A 259 -3.41 -13.27 14.12
C ALA A 259 -3.67 -12.31 12.95
N TYR A 260 -4.59 -12.69 12.05
CA TYR A 260 -4.91 -11.95 10.83
C TYR A 260 -6.40 -11.69 10.68
N GLY A 261 -6.76 -10.54 10.12
CA GLY A 261 -8.12 -10.32 9.62
C GLY A 261 -8.30 -10.99 8.25
N ILE A 262 -7.34 -10.73 7.36
CA ILE A 262 -7.24 -11.33 6.02
C ILE A 262 -5.80 -11.81 5.82
N ARG A 263 -5.61 -13.10 5.51
CA ARG A 263 -4.33 -13.65 5.06
C ARG A 263 -4.49 -14.28 3.68
N LEU A 264 -3.65 -13.83 2.77
CA LEU A 264 -3.49 -14.32 1.41
C LEU A 264 -2.01 -14.69 1.24
N ASP A 265 -1.69 -15.97 1.38
CA ASP A 265 -0.32 -16.49 1.29
C ASP A 265 -0.24 -17.55 0.20
N ASN A 266 0.57 -17.30 -0.83
CA ASN A 266 0.67 -18.10 -2.03
C ASN A 266 -0.69 -18.26 -2.73
N VAL A 267 -1.24 -17.13 -3.20
CA VAL A 267 -2.51 -17.08 -3.94
C VAL A 267 -2.33 -16.39 -5.29
N GLY A 268 -3.20 -16.70 -6.24
CA GLY A 268 -3.28 -15.99 -7.53
C GLY A 268 -4.65 -16.14 -8.17
N GLY A 269 -4.76 -15.89 -9.48
CA GLY A 269 -6.02 -16.00 -10.22
C GLY A 269 -6.64 -14.65 -10.55
N THR A 270 -7.95 -14.54 -10.40
CA THR A 270 -8.70 -13.29 -10.65
C THR A 270 -8.52 -12.29 -9.51
N GLY A 271 -8.44 -12.79 -8.26
CA GLY A 271 -8.13 -12.01 -7.07
C GLY A 271 -9.28 -11.91 -6.05
N LEU A 272 -9.30 -10.80 -5.30
CA LEU A 272 -10.26 -10.52 -4.22
C LEU A 272 -10.91 -9.16 -4.45
N THR A 273 -12.24 -9.11 -4.41
CA THR A 273 -13.00 -7.86 -4.43
C THR A 273 -13.90 -7.76 -3.20
N ILE A 274 -13.75 -6.68 -2.44
CA ILE A 274 -14.64 -6.28 -1.34
C ILE A 274 -15.24 -4.93 -1.71
N ASN A 275 -16.55 -4.86 -1.92
CA ASN A 275 -17.21 -3.65 -2.43
C ASN A 275 -17.46 -2.59 -1.35
N GLY A 276 -17.96 -3.03 -0.19
CA GLY A 276 -18.23 -2.22 0.98
C GLY A 276 -17.05 -2.15 1.92
N ALA A 277 -17.30 -1.96 3.21
CA ALA A 277 -16.25 -1.76 4.21
C ALA A 277 -15.49 -3.05 4.58
N THR A 278 -14.21 -2.88 4.88
CA THR A 278 -13.33 -3.87 5.52
C THR A 278 -12.96 -3.35 6.92
N ASN A 279 -13.51 -3.94 7.98
CA ASN A 279 -13.30 -3.50 9.37
C ASN A 279 -12.62 -4.61 10.18
N LEU A 280 -11.36 -4.43 10.56
CA LEU A 280 -10.56 -5.47 11.21
C LEU A 280 -10.20 -5.05 12.63
N GLY A 281 -10.85 -5.66 13.63
CA GLY A 281 -10.55 -5.47 15.04
C GLY A 281 -9.52 -6.48 15.53
N MET A 282 -8.35 -6.00 15.94
CA MET A 282 -7.21 -6.84 16.32
C MET A 282 -7.21 -7.18 17.82
N ALA A 283 -6.91 -8.44 18.17
CA ALA A 283 -6.72 -8.87 19.56
C ALA A 283 -5.31 -8.57 20.07
N THR A 284 -5.10 -8.62 21.39
CA THR A 284 -3.75 -8.65 21.99
C THR A 284 -2.93 -9.82 21.45
N GLY A 285 -1.66 -9.59 21.12
CA GLY A 285 -0.76 -10.61 20.56
C GLY A 285 -0.93 -10.90 19.07
N SER A 286 -1.85 -10.21 18.40
CA SER A 286 -2.02 -10.33 16.95
C SER A 286 -0.87 -9.76 16.14
N THR A 287 -0.78 -10.16 14.88
CA THR A 287 0.24 -9.71 13.94
C THR A 287 -0.38 -8.74 12.93
N ASN A 288 -0.57 -9.17 11.68
CA ASN A 288 -0.98 -8.30 10.58
C ASN A 288 -2.50 -8.23 10.44
N GLY A 289 -3.06 -7.04 10.21
CA GLY A 289 -4.49 -6.93 9.87
C GLY A 289 -4.78 -7.60 8.52
N ILE A 290 -4.03 -7.19 7.49
CA ILE A 290 -4.05 -7.78 6.15
C ILE A 290 -2.62 -8.21 5.81
N LEU A 291 -2.45 -9.49 5.49
CA LEU A 291 -1.20 -10.05 4.96
C LEU A 291 -1.42 -10.54 3.53
N MET A 292 -0.64 -9.99 2.60
CA MET A 292 -0.50 -10.45 1.22
C MET A 292 0.94 -10.91 1.01
N GLU A 293 1.15 -12.22 0.97
CA GLU A 293 2.45 -12.88 0.90
C GLU A 293 2.48 -13.77 -0.35
N ASN A 294 3.50 -13.62 -1.20
CA ASN A 294 3.64 -14.41 -2.44
C ASN A 294 2.39 -14.40 -3.33
N VAL A 295 1.76 -13.23 -3.45
CA VAL A 295 0.55 -13.04 -4.26
C VAL A 295 0.95 -12.78 -5.71
N SER A 296 0.39 -13.53 -6.65
CA SER A 296 0.72 -13.39 -8.07
C SER A 296 -0.50 -13.25 -8.97
N ALA A 297 -0.45 -12.32 -9.92
CA ALA A 297 -1.51 -12.05 -10.89
C ALA A 297 -2.86 -11.65 -10.25
N GLY A 298 -3.76 -11.08 -11.06
CA GLY A 298 -5.11 -10.73 -10.62
C GLY A 298 -5.25 -9.33 -10.03
N THR A 299 -6.47 -9.02 -9.62
CA THR A 299 -6.88 -7.72 -9.06
C THR A 299 -7.41 -7.90 -7.65
N TYR A 300 -6.83 -7.14 -6.72
CA TYR A 300 -7.16 -7.15 -5.30
C TYR A 300 -7.73 -5.79 -4.92
N ASN A 301 -9.04 -5.65 -5.07
CA ASN A 301 -9.79 -4.44 -4.76
C ASN A 301 -10.37 -4.55 -3.36
N ILE A 302 -9.67 -3.98 -2.38
CA ILE A 302 -10.05 -4.02 -0.97
C ILE A 302 -10.75 -2.71 -0.63
N SER A 303 -12.08 -2.74 -0.71
CA SER A 303 -12.95 -1.61 -0.34
C SER A 303 -12.66 -0.33 -1.11
N THR A 304 -12.35 -0.39 -2.41
CA THR A 304 -11.91 0.78 -3.21
C THR A 304 -12.88 1.96 -3.23
N ALA A 305 -14.19 1.70 -3.07
CA ALA A 305 -15.24 2.72 -2.92
C ALA A 305 -15.66 2.96 -1.46
N GLY A 306 -15.03 2.28 -0.50
CA GLY A 306 -15.37 2.27 0.92
C GLY A 306 -14.17 2.52 1.83
N VAL A 307 -14.26 2.02 3.05
CA VAL A 307 -13.26 2.20 4.12
C VAL A 307 -12.57 0.87 4.41
N VAL A 308 -11.26 0.93 4.61
CA VAL A 308 -10.46 -0.11 5.25
C VAL A 308 -10.04 0.41 6.62
N SER A 309 -10.62 -0.13 7.69
CA SER A 309 -10.32 0.30 9.06
C SER A 309 -9.68 -0.85 9.82
N ILE A 310 -8.47 -0.64 10.33
CA ILE A 310 -7.78 -1.61 11.18
C ILE A 310 -7.61 -0.99 12.57
N THR A 311 -8.28 -1.56 13.56
CA THR A 311 -8.33 -1.03 14.93
C THR A 311 -7.53 -1.89 15.90
N SER A 312 -7.10 -1.28 17.01
CA SER A 312 -6.32 -1.97 18.06
C SER A 312 -5.01 -2.59 17.55
N ARG A 313 -4.34 -1.92 16.60
CA ARG A 313 -3.07 -2.32 15.98
C ARG A 313 -2.07 -2.91 16.99
N ARG A 314 -1.44 -4.03 16.62
CA ARG A 314 -0.43 -4.76 17.42
C ARG A 314 0.89 -5.05 16.71
N SER A 315 0.93 -4.96 15.38
CA SER A 315 2.13 -5.13 14.56
C SER A 315 2.00 -4.25 13.30
N ASN A 316 2.64 -4.64 12.19
CA ASN A 316 2.31 -4.07 10.89
C ASN A 316 0.81 -4.28 10.63
N CYS A 317 0.08 -3.31 10.10
CA CYS A 317 -1.34 -3.49 9.84
C CYS A 317 -1.58 -4.07 8.45
N LEU A 318 -0.95 -3.48 7.44
CA LEU A 318 -1.03 -3.93 6.07
C LEU A 318 0.37 -4.34 5.60
N VAL A 319 0.52 -5.61 5.22
CA VAL A 319 1.78 -6.14 4.69
C VAL A 319 1.54 -6.67 3.29
N MET A 320 2.34 -6.16 2.35
CA MET A 320 2.45 -6.67 0.98
C MET A 320 3.90 -7.10 0.78
N ASN A 321 4.12 -8.39 0.61
CA ASN A 321 5.44 -8.96 0.41
C ASN A 321 5.42 -9.91 -0.79
N SER A 322 6.29 -9.65 -1.76
CA SER A 322 6.34 -10.40 -3.02
C SER A 322 5.00 -10.43 -3.76
N VAL A 323 4.27 -9.30 -3.76
CA VAL A 323 3.06 -9.12 -4.57
C VAL A 323 3.47 -8.77 -6.00
N THR A 324 3.36 -9.74 -6.90
CA THR A 324 3.92 -9.66 -8.26
C THR A 324 2.84 -9.74 -9.32
N SER A 325 3.02 -9.01 -10.43
CA SER A 325 2.10 -9.00 -11.58
C SER A 325 0.62 -8.74 -11.24
N SER A 326 0.34 -8.16 -10.07
CA SER A 326 -1.00 -7.96 -9.52
C SER A 326 -1.36 -6.48 -9.53
N THR A 327 -2.65 -6.16 -9.51
CA THR A 327 -3.13 -4.81 -9.20
C THR A 327 -3.77 -4.84 -7.83
N VAL A 328 -3.25 -4.06 -6.88
CA VAL A 328 -3.79 -3.95 -5.53
C VAL A 328 -4.29 -2.54 -5.32
N ALA A 329 -5.54 -2.41 -4.89
CA ALA A 329 -6.16 -1.13 -4.63
C ALA A 329 -6.91 -1.17 -3.29
N PHE A 330 -6.59 -0.22 -2.41
CA PHE A 330 -7.28 -0.01 -1.14
C PHE A 330 -8.15 1.24 -1.22
N GLY A 331 -9.29 1.19 -0.52
CA GLY A 331 -10.14 2.37 -0.30
C GLY A 331 -9.52 3.41 0.63
N ASN A 332 -10.38 4.15 1.31
CA ASN A 332 -9.96 5.02 2.41
C ASN A 332 -9.42 4.15 3.55
N THR A 333 -8.10 4.09 3.68
CA THR A 333 -7.42 3.23 4.66
C THR A 333 -7.12 4.02 5.92
N THR A 334 -7.68 3.62 7.06
CA THR A 334 -7.49 4.26 8.37
C THR A 334 -6.81 3.31 9.34
N ILE A 335 -5.64 3.71 9.85
CA ILE A 335 -4.83 2.93 10.80
C ILE A 335 -4.37 3.85 11.93
N ALA A 336 -4.91 3.64 13.12
CA ALA A 336 -4.46 4.31 14.35
C ALA A 336 -3.48 3.41 15.13
N ASN A 337 -2.59 4.01 15.91
CA ASN A 337 -1.62 3.30 16.75
C ASN A 337 -1.87 3.47 18.27
N PRO A 338 -3.00 2.99 18.81
CA PRO A 338 -3.33 3.18 20.23
C PRO A 338 -2.42 2.39 21.20
N ASN A 339 -1.57 1.50 20.68
CA ASN A 339 -0.73 0.61 21.47
C ASN A 339 0.77 0.87 21.29
N SER A 340 1.16 2.03 20.73
CA SER A 340 2.55 2.45 20.54
C SER A 340 3.41 1.40 19.83
N VAL A 341 2.87 0.76 18.80
CA VAL A 341 3.59 -0.22 17.96
C VAL A 341 4.63 0.52 17.13
N THR A 342 5.86 0.00 17.08
CA THR A 342 6.99 0.72 16.47
C THR A 342 7.22 0.33 15.02
N VAL A 343 7.02 -0.94 14.63
CA VAL A 343 7.06 -1.39 13.23
C VAL A 343 6.03 -0.63 12.37
N PRO A 344 6.20 -0.47 11.05
CA PRO A 344 5.40 0.45 10.24
C PRO A 344 3.96 0.01 10.07
N ALA A 345 3.06 0.96 9.80
CA ALA A 345 1.63 0.66 9.66
C ALA A 345 1.35 -0.08 8.34
N ILE A 346 2.00 0.38 7.29
CA ILE A 346 1.93 -0.18 5.93
C ILE A 346 3.34 -0.57 5.52
N ARG A 347 3.52 -1.83 5.10
CA ARG A 347 4.79 -2.35 4.61
C ARG A 347 4.61 -2.93 3.22
N SER A 348 5.48 -2.51 2.29
CA SER A 348 5.56 -3.05 0.93
C SER A 348 6.99 -3.47 0.62
N THR A 349 7.23 -4.77 0.47
CA THR A 349 8.56 -5.33 0.20
C THR A 349 8.57 -6.21 -1.04
N SER A 350 9.57 -6.02 -1.91
CA SER A 350 9.79 -6.87 -3.10
C SER A 350 8.56 -7.01 -4.02
N CYS A 351 7.72 -5.97 -4.08
CA CYS A 351 6.50 -5.98 -4.89
C CYS A 351 6.77 -5.46 -6.31
N SER A 352 6.09 -6.04 -7.31
CA SER A 352 6.23 -5.65 -8.72
C SER A 352 4.89 -5.40 -9.43
N GLY A 353 3.78 -5.59 -8.72
CA GLY A 353 2.44 -5.15 -9.15
C GLY A 353 2.23 -3.65 -9.02
N SER A 354 1.08 -3.14 -9.47
CA SER A 354 0.64 -1.78 -9.13
C SER A 354 -0.05 -1.79 -7.77
N ILE A 355 0.26 -0.82 -6.91
CA ILE A 355 -0.32 -0.67 -5.58
C ILE A 355 -0.89 0.74 -5.47
N SER A 356 -2.14 0.87 -5.05
CA SER A 356 -2.81 2.15 -4.91
C SER A 356 -3.66 2.25 -3.64
N PHE A 357 -3.68 3.44 -3.06
CA PHE A 357 -4.56 3.82 -1.97
C PHE A 357 -5.43 4.98 -2.44
N ALA A 358 -6.75 4.87 -2.26
CA ALA A 358 -7.65 6.01 -2.44
C ALA A 358 -7.31 7.09 -1.41
N GLN A 359 -7.11 6.70 -0.14
CA GLN A 359 -6.51 7.54 0.89
C GLN A 359 -5.72 6.67 1.87
N ALA A 360 -4.65 7.22 2.45
CA ALA A 360 -3.95 6.63 3.59
C ALA A 360 -4.03 7.60 4.79
N ASN A 361 -4.75 7.21 5.83
CA ASN A 361 -4.92 7.92 7.09
C ASN A 361 -4.19 7.13 8.20
N VAL A 362 -2.94 7.49 8.47
CA VAL A 362 -2.07 6.77 9.41
C VAL A 362 -1.61 7.71 10.51
N ASN A 363 -1.96 7.38 11.75
CA ASN A 363 -1.42 8.07 12.92
C ASN A 363 -0.56 7.08 13.73
N MET A 364 0.74 7.35 13.79
CA MET A 364 1.73 6.53 14.47
C MET A 364 1.84 6.80 15.97
N ASN A 365 1.19 7.86 16.48
CA ASN A 365 1.20 8.25 17.90
C ASN A 365 2.62 8.36 18.48
N SER A 366 3.55 8.90 17.67
CA SER A 366 4.96 9.11 17.96
C SER A 366 5.73 7.86 18.39
N ALA A 367 5.26 6.67 18.01
CA ALA A 367 5.89 5.41 18.38
C ALA A 367 7.05 5.04 17.47
N GLY A 368 8.08 4.42 18.06
CA GLY A 368 9.28 3.90 17.39
C GLY A 368 10.52 4.76 17.59
N GLY A 369 11.66 4.20 17.16
CA GLY A 369 12.96 4.85 17.19
C GLY A 369 13.35 5.38 15.83
N PHE A 370 14.46 6.09 15.80
CA PHE A 370 14.99 6.70 14.60
C PHE A 370 16.15 5.92 14.00
N GLU A 371 16.45 6.14 12.73
CA GLU A 371 17.70 5.72 12.12
C GLU A 371 18.80 6.78 12.12
N THR A 372 20.05 6.32 12.00
CA THR A 372 21.21 7.19 11.81
C THR A 372 21.69 7.17 10.37
N PHE A 373 22.64 8.02 10.05
CA PHE A 373 23.35 7.99 8.78
C PHE A 373 24.46 6.93 8.73
N THR A 374 24.67 6.28 7.58
CA THR A 374 25.84 5.39 7.34
C THR A 374 27.06 6.14 6.84
N ASN A 375 26.83 7.28 6.19
CA ASN A 375 27.80 8.30 5.79
C ASN A 375 27.05 9.64 5.74
N VAL A 376 27.72 10.75 5.42
CA VAL A 376 27.13 12.11 5.43
C VAL A 376 25.81 12.30 4.65
N SER A 377 25.38 11.35 3.83
CA SER A 377 24.20 11.47 2.97
C SER A 377 23.30 10.24 2.91
N THR A 378 23.79 9.06 3.28
CA THR A 378 23.05 7.80 3.09
C THR A 378 22.36 7.40 4.39
N PRO A 379 21.01 7.42 4.44
CA PRO A 379 20.25 6.88 5.56
C PRO A 379 20.66 5.45 5.89
N GLY A 380 20.87 5.16 7.17
CA GLY A 380 20.86 3.79 7.70
C GLY A 380 19.47 3.20 7.61
N ASP A 381 19.35 1.87 7.70
CA ASP A 381 18.08 1.14 7.62
C ASP A 381 17.75 0.54 8.98
N ASN A 382 16.72 1.06 9.65
CA ASN A 382 16.16 0.47 10.86
C ASN A 382 15.04 -0.55 10.53
N ASN A 383 14.87 -0.89 9.26
CA ASN A 383 13.84 -1.77 8.72
C ASN A 383 12.42 -1.24 8.95
N GLY A 384 12.26 0.09 8.99
CA GLY A 384 11.01 0.82 9.11
C GLY A 384 10.49 1.01 10.53
N ASP A 385 11.36 0.88 11.54
CA ASP A 385 10.97 1.18 12.92
C ASP A 385 10.68 2.67 13.06
N GLY A 386 9.53 3.05 13.63
CA GLY A 386 9.11 4.45 13.73
C GLY A 386 8.35 4.99 12.54
N ASP A 387 8.43 4.32 11.39
CA ASP A 387 7.83 4.83 10.16
C ASP A 387 6.32 4.60 10.09
N ALA A 388 5.60 5.50 9.42
CA ALA A 388 4.19 5.23 9.10
C ALA A 388 4.06 4.22 7.94
N ILE A 389 4.87 4.40 6.89
CA ILE A 389 4.88 3.56 5.69
C ILE A 389 6.33 3.23 5.31
N TYR A 390 6.62 1.93 5.11
CA TYR A 390 7.93 1.47 4.67
C TYR A 390 7.82 0.73 3.33
N ILE A 391 8.56 1.20 2.32
CA ILE A 391 8.54 0.66 0.96
C ILE A 391 9.96 0.26 0.56
N SER A 392 10.19 -1.02 0.29
CA SER A 392 11.50 -1.48 -0.18
C SER A 392 11.43 -2.42 -1.38
N ALA A 393 12.41 -2.27 -2.27
CA ALA A 393 12.55 -3.07 -3.49
C ALA A 393 11.29 -3.13 -4.37
N PHE A 394 10.48 -2.06 -4.38
CA PHE A 394 9.30 -1.99 -5.24
C PHE A 394 9.74 -1.73 -6.69
N THR A 395 9.34 -2.61 -7.60
CA THR A 395 9.71 -2.59 -9.02
C THR A 395 8.52 -2.42 -9.96
N GLY A 396 7.32 -2.21 -9.40
CA GLY A 396 6.09 -2.13 -10.15
C GLY A 396 5.92 -0.84 -10.95
N THR A 397 4.81 -0.76 -11.67
CA THR A 397 4.50 0.37 -12.56
C THR A 397 4.06 1.62 -11.81
N ALA A 398 3.46 1.49 -10.64
CA ALA A 398 3.08 2.60 -9.78
C ALA A 398 2.83 2.14 -8.33
N PHE A 399 3.41 2.86 -7.37
CA PHE A 399 2.96 2.86 -5.97
C PHE A 399 2.32 4.23 -5.68
N SER A 400 1.01 4.29 -5.48
CA SER A 400 0.26 5.56 -5.46
C SER A 400 -0.55 5.76 -4.18
N ILE A 401 -0.46 6.95 -3.58
CA ILE A 401 -1.34 7.38 -2.47
C ILE A 401 -2.06 8.66 -2.91
N ASN A 402 -3.39 8.61 -2.98
CA ASN A 402 -4.22 9.68 -3.58
C ASN A 402 -5.07 10.45 -2.55
N GLY A 403 -4.49 10.68 -1.38
CA GLY A 403 -5.08 11.49 -0.32
C GLY A 403 -4.82 10.93 1.07
N GLY A 404 -5.36 11.60 2.07
CA GLY A 404 -5.28 11.21 3.48
C GLY A 404 -4.21 11.98 4.25
N LEU A 405 -4.12 11.63 5.54
CA LEU A 405 -3.24 12.23 6.53
C LEU A 405 -2.28 11.18 7.10
N ILE A 406 -0.98 11.41 6.99
CA ILE A 406 0.06 10.61 7.63
C ILE A 406 0.72 11.49 8.70
N GLU A 407 0.60 11.11 9.96
CA GLU A 407 0.99 11.99 11.07
C GLU A 407 1.66 11.26 12.24
N ASN A 408 2.44 12.03 13.00
CA ASN A 408 3.05 11.63 14.26
C ASN A 408 3.92 10.36 14.13
N ALA A 409 4.64 10.18 13.02
CA ALA A 409 5.63 9.12 12.91
C ALA A 409 6.73 9.30 13.97
N GLY A 410 7.18 8.18 14.57
CA GLY A 410 8.33 8.21 15.48
C GLY A 410 9.62 8.54 14.73
N ASP A 411 9.69 8.08 13.47
CA ASP A 411 10.75 8.38 12.50
C ASP A 411 10.14 9.00 11.23
N ASP A 412 10.22 8.33 10.07
CA ASP A 412 9.74 8.88 8.81
C ASP A 412 8.22 8.74 8.63
N GLY A 413 7.59 9.73 7.98
CA GLY A 413 6.23 9.52 7.48
C GLY A 413 6.19 8.40 6.45
N ILE A 414 7.08 8.45 5.47
CA ILE A 414 7.28 7.42 4.45
C ILE A 414 8.77 7.21 4.21
N ASP A 415 9.27 6.00 4.43
CA ASP A 415 10.62 5.57 4.05
C ASP A 415 10.57 4.69 2.79
N ILE A 416 11.39 5.04 1.80
CA ILE A 416 11.42 4.42 0.48
C ILE A 416 12.84 3.99 0.14
N ARG A 417 13.05 2.69 -0.10
CA ARG A 417 14.38 2.12 -0.36
C ARG A 417 14.43 1.30 -1.64
N GLY A 418 15.34 1.64 -2.55
CA GLY A 418 15.60 0.87 -3.78
C GLY A 418 14.34 0.62 -4.61
N SER A 419 13.43 1.59 -4.64
CA SER A 419 12.08 1.46 -5.20
C SER A 419 11.91 2.38 -6.42
N ARG A 420 10.77 2.30 -7.12
CA ARG A 420 10.50 3.14 -8.30
C ARG A 420 9.04 3.53 -8.48
N ASN A 421 8.81 4.54 -9.30
CA ASN A 421 7.47 4.95 -9.75
C ASN A 421 6.51 5.26 -8.59
N PHE A 422 7.01 6.00 -7.61
CA PHE A 422 6.26 6.44 -6.45
C PHE A 422 5.44 7.69 -6.77
N ASN A 423 4.16 7.70 -6.40
CA ASN A 423 3.25 8.81 -6.67
C ASN A 423 2.49 9.22 -5.40
N LEU A 424 2.49 10.52 -5.11
CA LEU A 424 1.67 11.14 -4.08
C LEU A 424 0.76 12.18 -4.71
N SER A 425 -0.52 12.16 -4.33
CA SER A 425 -1.49 13.16 -4.75
C SER A 425 -2.40 13.57 -3.60
N ASN A 426 -2.45 14.86 -3.28
CA ASN A 426 -3.33 15.45 -2.26
C ASN A 426 -3.17 14.85 -0.85
N VAL A 427 -1.94 14.44 -0.49
CA VAL A 427 -1.63 13.85 0.82
C VAL A 427 -1.06 14.91 1.75
N ILE A 428 -1.48 14.90 3.03
CA ILE A 428 -0.84 15.68 4.08
C ILE A 428 0.06 14.74 4.89
N ILE A 429 1.33 15.11 5.06
CA ILE A 429 2.27 14.41 5.93
C ILE A 429 2.84 15.39 6.94
N GLU A 430 2.68 15.12 8.23
CA GLU A 430 3.06 16.06 9.28
C GLU A 430 3.60 15.45 10.56
N ASP A 431 4.33 16.26 11.33
CA ASP A 431 4.78 15.93 12.70
C ASP A 431 5.57 14.61 12.80
N CYS A 432 6.29 14.26 11.73
CA CYS A 432 7.14 13.07 11.65
C CYS A 432 8.48 13.33 12.34
N GLY A 433 9.01 12.35 13.07
CA GLY A 433 10.30 12.44 13.72
C GLY A 433 10.34 13.47 14.86
N LEU A 434 9.20 13.79 15.48
CA LEU A 434 9.08 14.76 16.59
C LEU A 434 9.03 14.13 17.99
N ASN A 435 9.31 12.83 18.10
CA ASN A 435 9.30 12.14 19.39
C ASN A 435 10.27 12.84 20.39
N PRO A 436 9.80 13.38 21.54
CA PRO A 436 10.63 14.13 22.47
C PRO A 436 11.81 13.34 23.05
N SER A 437 11.72 12.01 23.13
CA SER A 437 12.83 11.17 23.61
C SER A 437 14.03 11.15 22.65
N ILE A 438 13.85 11.61 21.41
CA ILE A 438 14.83 11.51 20.32
C ILE A 438 15.48 12.86 20.00
N GLN A 439 14.83 14.00 20.31
CA GLN A 439 15.22 15.35 19.85
C GLN A 439 16.57 15.92 20.36
N SER A 440 17.38 15.14 21.10
CA SER A 440 18.68 15.58 21.64
C SER A 440 19.90 14.92 21.00
N THR A 441 19.72 14.03 20.01
CA THR A 441 20.83 13.32 19.35
C THR A 441 21.28 14.04 18.07
N VAL A 442 22.58 13.98 17.75
CA VAL A 442 23.19 14.77 16.65
C VAL A 442 23.25 14.06 15.29
N ASP A 443 22.88 12.77 15.22
CA ASP A 443 22.97 11.95 14.00
C ASP A 443 21.61 11.35 13.58
N HIS A 444 20.52 11.93 14.09
CA HIS A 444 19.16 11.51 13.79
C HIS A 444 18.80 11.84 12.34
N ASN A 445 18.21 10.88 11.62
CA ASN A 445 17.69 11.05 10.29
C ASN A 445 16.17 10.79 10.28
N SER A 446 15.35 11.84 10.09
CA SER A 446 13.89 11.75 10.22
C SER A 446 13.18 12.80 9.38
N SER A 447 12.29 12.40 8.48
CA SER A 447 11.67 13.26 7.48
C SER A 447 10.19 12.94 7.29
N CYS A 448 9.38 13.87 6.77
CA CYS A 448 8.02 13.47 6.36
C CYS A 448 8.08 12.44 5.22
N VAL A 449 8.99 12.64 4.26
CA VAL A 449 9.34 11.62 3.27
C VAL A 449 10.85 11.46 3.20
N GLN A 450 11.30 10.22 3.24
CA GLN A 450 12.66 9.80 2.92
C GLN A 450 12.67 8.86 1.73
N ALA A 451 13.63 9.06 0.84
CA ALA A 451 13.85 8.17 -0.27
C ALA A 451 15.34 7.90 -0.55
N LEU A 452 15.77 6.66 -0.38
CA LEU A 452 17.07 6.15 -0.80
C LEU A 452 16.92 5.32 -2.09
N ASN A 453 17.62 5.71 -3.15
CA ASN A 453 17.63 4.96 -4.42
C ASN A 453 16.23 4.81 -5.08
N LEU A 454 15.36 5.81 -4.91
CA LEU A 454 14.14 6.00 -5.70
C LEU A 454 14.42 6.27 -7.18
N THR A 455 14.02 5.35 -8.06
CA THR A 455 14.25 5.39 -9.51
C THR A 455 12.95 5.55 -10.32
N GLY A 456 13.06 5.66 -11.64
CA GLY A 456 11.89 5.81 -12.53
C GLY A 456 11.28 7.21 -12.48
N THR A 457 9.99 7.32 -12.80
CA THR A 457 9.27 8.60 -12.81
C THR A 457 8.35 8.69 -11.59
N ASN A 458 8.62 9.66 -10.73
CA ASN A 458 7.95 9.83 -9.45
C ASN A 458 7.20 11.16 -9.45
N ASN A 459 5.91 11.14 -9.13
CA ASN A 459 5.05 12.32 -9.25
C ASN A 459 4.45 12.70 -7.90
N ILE A 460 4.72 13.91 -7.44
CA ILE A 460 4.24 14.48 -6.18
C ILE A 460 3.37 15.69 -6.53
N THR A 461 2.07 15.62 -6.23
CA THR A 461 1.08 16.59 -6.73
C THR A 461 0.14 17.06 -5.62
N GLY A 462 0.02 18.37 -5.41
CA GLY A 462 -0.93 18.93 -4.43
C GLY A 462 -0.79 18.43 -2.99
N SER A 463 0.38 17.88 -2.63
CA SER A 463 0.64 17.33 -1.30
C SER A 463 1.28 18.36 -0.37
N THR A 464 1.02 18.24 0.92
CA THR A 464 1.59 19.09 1.98
C THR A 464 2.52 18.27 2.87
N PHE A 465 3.71 18.80 3.11
CA PHE A 465 4.71 18.25 4.03
C PHE A 465 5.02 19.33 5.06
N GLN A 466 4.78 19.06 6.33
CA GLN A 466 4.98 20.10 7.34
C GLN A 466 5.47 19.60 8.70
N ARG A 467 6.24 20.45 9.38
CA ARG A 467 6.75 20.18 10.74
C ARG A 467 7.53 18.87 10.87
N GLY A 468 8.28 18.48 9.84
CA GLY A 468 9.21 17.37 9.95
C GLY A 468 10.30 17.60 11.00
N GLY A 469 10.74 16.50 11.64
CA GLY A 469 11.74 16.48 12.70
C GLY A 469 13.11 16.95 12.24
N LEU A 470 13.69 16.31 11.21
CA LEU A 470 14.89 16.83 10.57
C LEU A 470 14.53 17.62 9.30
N ARG A 471 13.67 17.08 8.42
CA ARG A 471 13.28 17.69 7.15
C ARG A 471 11.83 17.40 6.79
N ASN A 472 11.29 18.14 5.82
CA ASN A 472 10.02 17.78 5.22
C ASN A 472 10.21 16.69 4.14
N PHE A 473 11.22 16.81 3.28
CA PHE A 473 11.42 15.83 2.21
C PHE A 473 12.92 15.64 1.94
N TYR A 474 13.36 14.37 2.00
CA TYR A 474 14.74 13.98 1.76
C TYR A 474 14.86 12.91 0.68
N ILE A 475 15.70 13.16 -0.33
CA ILE A 475 16.01 12.17 -1.36
C ILE A 475 17.52 12.01 -1.46
N THR A 476 17.99 10.78 -1.32
CA THR A 476 19.37 10.39 -1.60
C THR A 476 19.42 9.38 -2.74
N GLN A 477 20.25 9.65 -3.75
CA GLN A 477 20.60 8.70 -4.80
C GLN A 477 22.09 8.42 -4.79
N THR A 478 22.46 7.14 -4.71
CA THR A 478 23.86 6.70 -4.85
C THR A 478 24.11 5.99 -6.19
N SER A 479 23.04 5.59 -6.88
CA SER A 479 23.09 4.96 -8.20
C SER A 479 21.73 5.06 -8.93
N GLY A 480 21.72 4.74 -10.22
CA GLY A 480 20.50 4.66 -11.01
C GLY A 480 19.98 6.03 -11.47
N ASN A 481 18.83 6.00 -12.16
CA ASN A 481 18.22 7.18 -12.77
C ASN A 481 16.89 7.49 -12.09
N THR A 482 16.69 8.75 -11.72
CA THR A 482 15.43 9.23 -11.13
C THR A 482 14.90 10.46 -11.84
N THR A 483 13.58 10.53 -11.98
CA THR A 483 12.85 11.74 -12.33
C THR A 483 11.83 12.00 -11.25
N VAL A 484 11.83 13.19 -10.67
CA VAL A 484 10.89 13.61 -9.63
C VAL A 484 10.20 14.88 -10.08
N ASN A 485 8.88 14.81 -10.23
CA ASN A 485 8.02 15.92 -10.61
C ASN A 485 7.23 16.37 -9.37
N ILE A 486 7.45 17.59 -8.91
CA ILE A 486 6.74 18.23 -7.80
C ILE A 486 5.90 19.35 -8.40
N SER A 487 4.57 19.24 -8.34
CA SER A 487 3.69 20.18 -9.04
C SER A 487 2.34 20.38 -8.35
N SER A 488 1.48 21.17 -8.98
CA SER A 488 0.06 21.29 -8.63
C SER A 488 -0.16 21.79 -7.19
N ALA A 489 0.56 22.84 -6.77
CA ALA A 489 0.44 23.46 -5.46
C ALA A 489 0.86 22.57 -4.27
N CYS A 490 1.95 21.81 -4.42
CA CYS A 490 2.59 21.19 -3.26
C CYS A 490 3.06 22.27 -2.26
N VAL A 491 3.05 21.92 -0.97
CA VAL A 491 3.47 22.81 0.13
C VAL A 491 4.52 22.10 0.99
N PHE A 492 5.66 22.74 1.18
CA PHE A 492 6.71 22.33 2.12
C PHE A 492 6.83 23.42 3.18
N ASP A 493 6.46 23.11 4.42
CA ASP A 493 6.26 24.15 5.42
C ASP A 493 6.85 23.79 6.79
N ASP A 494 7.50 24.77 7.40
CA ASP A 494 7.75 24.82 8.84
C ASP A 494 8.60 23.70 9.43
N THR A 495 9.85 23.54 8.98
CA THR A 495 10.84 22.81 9.80
C THR A 495 11.40 23.68 10.94
N ARG A 496 11.20 24.99 10.90
CA ARG A 496 11.78 25.94 11.87
C ARG A 496 11.11 25.91 13.23
N SER A 497 9.78 25.82 13.25
CA SER A 497 8.94 25.90 14.44
C SER A 497 8.28 24.56 14.80
N SER A 498 8.74 23.46 14.20
CA SER A 498 8.30 22.09 14.51
C SER A 498 8.58 21.65 15.95
N GLY A 499 9.44 22.37 16.67
CA GLY A 499 9.90 22.02 18.02
C GLY A 499 11.19 21.19 18.02
N SER A 500 11.67 20.77 16.85
CA SER A 500 12.97 20.09 16.73
C SER A 500 14.14 21.06 16.82
N THR A 501 15.17 20.68 17.58
CA THR A 501 16.42 21.47 17.69
C THR A 501 17.39 21.19 16.54
N ILE A 502 17.24 20.03 15.90
CA ILE A 502 18.10 19.52 14.84
C ILE A 502 17.52 19.77 13.44
N ALA A 503 16.28 20.25 13.33
CA ALA A 503 15.63 20.52 12.06
C ALA A 503 16.50 21.35 11.09
N THR A 504 16.32 21.08 9.80
CA THR A 504 17.10 21.68 8.71
C THR A 504 16.18 22.11 7.56
N ASP A 505 16.28 21.42 6.42
CA ASP A 505 15.79 21.87 5.14
C ASP A 505 14.33 21.49 4.90
N ASN A 506 13.63 22.23 4.04
CA ASN A 506 12.33 21.80 3.54
C ASN A 506 12.50 20.64 2.55
N LEU A 507 13.19 20.87 1.44
CA LEU A 507 13.54 19.85 0.46
C LEU A 507 15.06 19.72 0.35
N GLN A 508 15.59 18.55 0.67
CA GLN A 508 17.01 18.23 0.47
C GLN A 508 17.15 17.08 -0.53
N ILE A 509 18.04 17.27 -1.50
CA ILE A 509 18.36 16.31 -2.56
C ILE A 509 19.85 16.04 -2.49
N TYR A 510 20.23 14.77 -2.38
CA TYR A 510 21.61 14.34 -2.31
C TYR A 510 21.91 13.31 -3.39
N LEU A 511 22.85 13.62 -4.27
CA LEU A 511 23.30 12.70 -5.32
C LEU A 511 24.77 12.36 -5.08
N ASP A 512 25.12 11.08 -5.16
CA ASP A 512 26.49 10.60 -5.03
C ASP A 512 26.74 9.41 -5.98
N GLY A 513 27.98 8.95 -6.05
CA GLY A 513 28.38 7.79 -6.82
C GLY A 513 28.14 7.99 -8.31
N SER A 514 27.23 7.19 -8.87
CA SER A 514 26.87 7.18 -10.30
C SER A 514 25.43 7.60 -10.56
N ALA A 515 24.77 8.21 -9.56
CA ALA A 515 23.38 8.64 -9.66
C ALA A 515 23.17 9.70 -10.75
N ILE A 516 22.05 9.60 -11.46
CA ILE A 516 21.57 10.61 -12.40
C ILE A 516 20.15 11.02 -12.00
N ALA A 517 19.92 12.31 -11.74
CA ALA A 517 18.61 12.79 -11.33
C ALA A 517 18.11 13.96 -12.18
N SER A 518 16.79 13.99 -12.39
CA SER A 518 16.06 15.11 -12.99
C SER A 518 14.94 15.53 -12.05
N PHE A 519 14.84 16.83 -11.77
CA PHE A 519 13.83 17.41 -10.89
C PHE A 519 13.09 18.53 -11.61
N ASP A 520 11.76 18.44 -11.58
CA ASP A 520 10.85 19.50 -12.03
C ASP A 520 10.03 19.95 -10.83
N ILE A 521 10.22 21.20 -10.38
CA ILE A 521 9.55 21.80 -9.22
C ILE A 521 8.74 22.99 -9.72
N GLU A 522 7.43 22.82 -9.77
CA GLU A 522 6.52 23.75 -10.42
C GLU A 522 5.41 24.20 -9.47
N ASN A 523 5.08 25.49 -9.50
CA ASN A 523 3.85 26.04 -8.91
C ASN A 523 3.60 25.57 -7.47
N SER A 524 4.64 25.54 -6.64
CA SER A 524 4.63 24.98 -5.28
C SER A 524 5.14 26.02 -4.26
N SER A 525 4.88 25.79 -2.98
CA SER A 525 5.25 26.71 -1.89
C SER A 525 6.28 26.12 -0.95
N PHE A 526 7.29 26.92 -0.59
CA PHE A 526 8.35 26.58 0.36
C PHE A 526 8.39 27.65 1.45
N LEU A 527 8.03 27.25 2.66
CA LEU A 527 7.72 28.16 3.75
C LEU A 527 8.51 27.79 5.01
N ARG A 528 9.00 28.79 5.74
CA ARG A 528 9.51 28.65 7.12
C ARG A 528 10.52 27.50 7.34
N SER A 529 11.50 27.31 6.45
CA SER A 529 12.58 26.36 6.70
C SER A 529 13.49 26.82 7.85
N ARG A 530 14.15 25.88 8.52
CA ARG A 530 15.17 26.17 9.55
C ARG A 530 16.52 26.55 8.94
N THR A 531 16.92 25.85 7.89
CA THR A 531 18.13 26.12 7.11
C THR A 531 17.75 26.46 5.68
N HIS A 532 17.75 25.52 4.73
CA HIS A 532 17.46 25.80 3.32
C HIS A 532 16.02 25.48 2.94
N GLN A 533 15.47 26.25 2.03
CA GLN A 533 14.17 25.95 1.43
C GLN A 533 14.31 24.80 0.43
N ILE A 534 15.34 24.87 -0.44
CA ILE A 534 15.67 23.80 -1.40
C ILE A 534 17.20 23.64 -1.43
N ASN A 535 17.69 22.42 -1.16
CA ASN A 535 19.12 22.13 -1.05
C ASN A 535 19.55 20.90 -1.88
N PRO A 536 19.85 21.08 -3.18
CA PRO A 536 20.45 20.03 -3.99
C PRO A 536 21.98 20.00 -3.83
N VAL A 537 22.49 18.84 -3.47
CA VAL A 537 23.92 18.55 -3.31
C VAL A 537 24.31 17.39 -4.22
N THR A 538 25.34 17.57 -5.04
CA THR A 538 25.92 16.51 -5.87
C THR A 538 27.37 16.26 -5.48
N LEU A 539 27.72 14.98 -5.27
CA LEU A 539 29.06 14.51 -4.91
C LEU A 539 29.61 13.52 -5.94
N GLY A 540 30.89 13.19 -5.82
CA GLY A 540 31.51 12.08 -6.54
C GLY A 540 31.42 12.28 -8.05
N ASN A 541 30.84 11.31 -8.77
CA ASN A 541 30.62 11.38 -10.22
C ASN A 541 29.12 11.52 -10.57
N SER A 542 28.29 11.94 -9.63
CA SER A 542 26.85 12.05 -9.83
C SER A 542 26.47 13.19 -10.78
N GLN A 543 25.27 13.13 -11.33
CA GLN A 543 24.75 14.09 -12.28
C GLN A 543 23.36 14.57 -11.89
N LEU A 544 23.23 15.84 -11.54
CA LEU A 544 21.95 16.54 -11.58
C LEU A 544 21.71 16.96 -13.03
N ALA A 545 21.17 16.02 -13.81
CA ALA A 545 20.95 16.19 -15.24
C ALA A 545 20.00 17.35 -15.55
N LYS A 546 19.04 17.60 -14.66
CA LYS A 546 18.06 18.67 -14.74
C LYS A 546 17.57 19.07 -13.35
N LEU A 547 17.46 20.38 -13.11
CA LEU A 547 16.71 20.95 -12.00
C LEU A 547 15.98 22.20 -12.49
N ASP A 548 14.69 22.07 -12.77
CA ASP A 548 13.85 23.21 -13.13
C ASP A 548 13.02 23.63 -11.92
N ILE A 549 13.14 24.89 -11.52
CA ILE A 549 12.39 25.51 -10.42
C ILE A 549 11.61 26.69 -11.01
N THR A 550 10.30 26.50 -11.18
CA THR A 550 9.45 27.43 -11.92
C THR A 550 8.13 27.74 -11.21
N GLY A 551 7.71 29.01 -11.21
CA GLY A 551 6.42 29.41 -10.65
C GLY A 551 6.27 29.21 -9.14
N ILE A 552 7.36 28.94 -8.40
CA ILE A 552 7.28 28.68 -6.96
C ILE A 552 7.09 29.97 -6.16
N THR A 553 6.57 29.81 -4.94
CA THR A 553 6.59 30.82 -3.89
C THR A 553 7.50 30.34 -2.76
N MET A 554 8.56 31.07 -2.49
CA MET A 554 9.46 30.84 -1.37
C MET A 554 9.39 32.01 -0.39
N ASP A 555 8.99 31.73 0.86
CA ASP A 555 8.76 32.76 1.87
C ASP A 555 9.23 32.30 3.26
N ASN A 556 10.21 33.02 3.81
CA ASN A 556 10.71 32.76 5.16
C ASN A 556 9.74 33.20 6.27
N GLN A 557 8.71 34.00 5.93
CA GLN A 557 7.68 34.54 6.83
C GLN A 557 8.22 35.17 8.13
N GLY A 558 9.38 35.83 8.04
CA GLY A 558 10.08 36.37 9.20
C GLY A 558 10.79 35.28 9.99
N GLY A 559 12.11 35.41 10.10
CA GLY A 559 13.03 34.47 10.74
C GLY A 559 14.08 33.93 9.76
N PRO A 560 15.23 33.44 10.27
CA PRO A 560 16.33 32.93 9.45
C PRO A 560 15.88 31.77 8.56
N SER A 561 16.31 31.79 7.29
CA SER A 561 16.07 30.76 6.29
C SER A 561 16.85 31.13 5.02
N SER A 562 17.66 30.18 4.54
CA SER A 562 18.32 30.22 3.24
C SER A 562 17.36 29.81 2.14
N GLY A 563 17.52 30.40 0.95
CA GLY A 563 16.68 30.10 -0.18
C GLY A 563 17.05 28.80 -0.89
N ILE A 564 17.45 28.93 -2.16
CA ILE A 564 17.87 27.80 -3.00
C ILE A 564 19.39 27.67 -2.94
N HIS A 565 19.90 26.52 -2.52
CA HIS A 565 21.34 26.26 -2.39
C HIS A 565 21.73 25.04 -3.23
N ILE A 566 22.38 25.28 -4.37
CA ILE A 566 22.88 24.23 -5.27
C ILE A 566 24.39 24.09 -5.07
N SER A 567 24.83 22.93 -4.63
CA SER A 567 26.25 22.60 -4.41
C SER A 567 26.68 21.40 -5.24
N CYS A 568 27.70 21.56 -6.08
CA CYS A 568 28.33 20.47 -6.81
C CYS A 568 29.80 20.31 -6.35
N ASN A 569 30.15 19.11 -5.88
CA ASN A 569 31.50 18.76 -5.40
C ASN A 569 32.03 17.50 -6.11
N GLY A 570 33.30 17.15 -5.92
CA GLY A 570 33.90 16.02 -6.63
C GLY A 570 34.10 16.29 -8.12
N ALA A 571 33.79 15.30 -8.94
CA ALA A 571 33.69 15.38 -10.39
C ALA A 571 32.22 15.43 -10.86
N SER A 572 31.31 15.85 -9.98
CA SER A 572 29.89 15.88 -10.27
C SER A 572 29.52 16.99 -11.24
N THR A 573 28.33 16.85 -11.85
CA THR A 573 27.77 17.86 -12.75
C THR A 573 26.37 18.29 -12.32
N GLY A 574 26.03 19.55 -12.53
CA GLY A 574 24.70 20.08 -12.24
C GLY A 574 24.19 21.05 -13.29
N ASN A 575 23.00 20.76 -13.83
CA ASN A 575 22.25 21.66 -14.70
C ASN A 575 21.03 22.21 -13.94
N PHE A 576 20.83 23.53 -13.96
CA PHE A 576 19.69 24.15 -13.28
C PHE A 576 19.02 25.27 -14.10
N ASN A 577 17.73 25.46 -13.87
CA ASN A 577 16.97 26.63 -14.30
C ASN A 577 16.08 27.10 -13.14
N ILE A 578 16.35 28.30 -12.63
CA ILE A 578 15.52 28.96 -11.60
C ILE A 578 14.83 30.13 -12.28
N MET A 579 13.59 29.92 -12.74
CA MET A 579 12.95 30.86 -13.65
C MET A 579 11.49 31.15 -13.35
N ASN A 580 11.02 32.36 -13.66
CA ASN A 580 9.60 32.73 -13.55
C ASN A 580 8.97 32.42 -12.17
N ASN A 581 9.75 32.52 -11.09
CA ASN A 581 9.24 32.25 -9.76
C ASN A 581 8.52 33.48 -9.21
N VAL A 582 7.34 33.26 -8.62
CA VAL A 582 6.46 34.35 -8.16
C VAL A 582 7.16 35.17 -7.08
N LYS A 583 7.86 34.49 -6.17
CA LYS A 583 8.45 35.09 -4.98
C LYS A 583 9.62 34.25 -4.50
N LEU A 584 10.79 34.85 -4.28
CA LEU A 584 11.98 34.19 -3.74
C LEU A 584 12.57 34.99 -2.58
N TYR A 585 12.13 34.72 -1.34
CA TYR A 585 12.58 35.45 -0.16
C TYR A 585 13.44 34.58 0.77
N SER A 586 14.55 35.15 1.23
CA SER A 586 15.39 34.59 2.28
C SER A 586 15.64 35.61 3.39
N GLN A 587 16.08 35.12 4.54
CA GLN A 587 16.55 35.96 5.61
C GLN A 587 17.78 35.37 6.28
N ASP A 588 18.75 36.22 6.57
CA ASP A 588 20.00 35.87 7.25
C ASP A 588 20.85 34.82 6.51
N GLU A 589 20.51 34.50 5.25
CA GLU A 589 21.31 33.70 4.30
C GLU A 589 20.90 34.02 2.84
N ASN A 590 21.66 33.59 1.82
CA ASN A 590 21.44 34.00 0.43
C ASN A 590 20.08 33.52 -0.13
N VAL A 591 19.52 34.28 -1.09
CA VAL A 591 18.29 33.84 -1.80
C VAL A 591 18.62 32.69 -2.75
N ILE A 592 19.72 32.81 -3.50
CA ILE A 592 20.22 31.74 -4.37
C ILE A 592 21.74 31.61 -4.17
N THR A 593 22.21 30.39 -3.93
CA THR A 593 23.64 30.04 -3.94
C THR A 593 23.89 28.97 -4.99
N ILE A 594 24.87 29.21 -5.86
CA ILE A 594 25.41 28.24 -6.82
C ILE A 594 26.88 28.03 -6.47
N ALA A 595 27.26 26.82 -6.08
CA ALA A 595 28.62 26.48 -5.70
C ALA A 595 29.17 25.30 -6.51
N ALA A 596 30.39 25.44 -7.02
CA ALA A 596 31.16 24.37 -7.64
C ALA A 596 32.52 24.23 -6.94
N GLY A 597 32.68 23.12 -6.22
CA GLY A 597 33.89 22.71 -5.53
C GLY A 597 34.69 21.65 -6.29
N GLU A 598 35.91 21.41 -5.83
CA GLU A 598 36.86 20.43 -6.40
C GLU A 598 36.98 20.51 -7.94
N THR A 599 36.49 19.51 -8.67
CA THR A 599 36.52 19.46 -10.14
C THR A 599 35.14 19.56 -10.77
N ALA A 600 34.13 19.94 -9.97
CA ALA A 600 32.74 19.88 -10.37
C ALA A 600 32.38 20.96 -11.40
N GLN A 601 31.33 20.68 -12.17
CA GLN A 601 30.81 21.59 -13.17
C GLN A 601 29.34 21.90 -12.90
N VAL A 602 29.02 23.17 -12.74
CA VAL A 602 27.64 23.63 -12.57
C VAL A 602 27.30 24.65 -13.64
N GLN A 603 26.14 24.51 -14.26
CA GLN A 603 25.69 25.43 -15.28
C GLN A 603 24.18 25.64 -15.25
N GLY A 604 23.73 26.84 -15.59
CA GLY A 604 22.31 27.13 -15.52
C GLY A 604 21.94 28.59 -15.68
N ARG A 605 20.67 28.86 -15.37
CA ARG A 605 20.05 30.17 -15.53
C ARG A 605 19.27 30.56 -14.28
N ILE A 606 19.39 31.82 -13.89
CA ILE A 606 18.53 32.51 -12.93
C ILE A 606 17.84 33.61 -13.73
N LYS A 607 16.58 33.40 -14.10
CA LYS A 607 15.94 34.21 -15.13
C LYS A 607 14.50 34.58 -14.84
N ASP A 608 14.10 35.81 -15.18
CA ASP A 608 12.69 36.21 -15.18
C ASP A 608 12.04 36.07 -13.77
N ASN A 609 12.80 36.26 -12.69
CA ASN A 609 12.26 36.22 -11.31
C ASN A 609 11.90 37.66 -10.88
N PRO A 610 10.60 38.04 -10.86
CA PRO A 610 10.15 39.42 -10.63
C PRO A 610 10.24 39.90 -9.18
N ASP A 611 10.49 39.02 -8.21
CA ASP A 611 10.54 39.39 -6.80
C ASP A 611 11.49 38.51 -5.98
N MET A 612 12.77 38.86 -6.00
CA MET A 612 13.81 38.26 -5.17
C MET A 612 14.17 39.18 -4.02
N ARG A 613 14.14 38.70 -2.78
CA ARG A 613 14.45 39.53 -1.61
C ARG A 613 15.32 38.83 -0.59
N PHE A 614 16.40 39.50 -0.22
CA PHE A 614 17.18 39.19 0.96
C PHE A 614 16.87 40.21 2.06
N SER A 615 16.77 39.73 3.29
CA SER A 615 16.69 40.60 4.46
C SER A 615 17.50 40.08 5.64
N THR A 616 17.91 40.97 6.53
CA THR A 616 18.47 40.60 7.84
C THR A 616 17.96 41.56 8.89
N ALA A 617 17.69 41.03 10.09
CA ALA A 617 17.40 41.84 11.27
C ALA A 617 18.68 42.37 11.96
N SER A 618 19.87 41.93 11.53
CA SER A 618 21.16 42.33 12.08
C SER A 618 21.40 43.83 11.86
N PRO A 619 21.56 44.64 12.93
CA PRO A 619 21.86 46.08 12.81
C PRO A 619 23.22 46.35 12.15
N GLY A 620 24.17 45.42 12.27
CA GLY A 620 25.48 45.47 11.63
C GLY A 620 25.50 44.96 10.20
N GLY A 621 24.35 44.50 9.69
CA GLY A 621 24.21 43.92 8.37
C GLY A 621 24.63 42.46 8.32
N SER A 622 24.72 41.93 7.10
CA SER A 622 25.04 40.54 6.82
C SER A 622 25.90 40.41 5.57
N VAL A 623 26.82 39.43 5.56
CA VAL A 623 27.66 39.07 4.40
C VAL A 623 26.88 38.35 3.29
N PHE A 624 25.64 37.96 3.58
CA PHE A 624 24.75 37.30 2.64
C PHE A 624 24.10 38.30 1.69
N ASN A 625 23.64 37.78 0.57
CA ASN A 625 23.30 38.54 -0.63
C ASN A 625 22.12 37.89 -1.38
N CYS A 626 21.62 38.55 -2.44
CA CYS A 626 20.52 37.96 -3.20
C CYS A 626 21.03 36.74 -3.99
N VAL A 627 22.12 36.87 -4.74
CA VAL A 627 22.70 35.75 -5.49
C VAL A 627 24.18 35.61 -5.22
N ARG A 628 24.60 34.40 -4.87
CA ARG A 628 26.00 34.00 -4.78
C ARG A 628 26.33 32.96 -5.84
N VAL A 629 27.39 33.22 -6.61
CA VAL A 629 28.04 32.23 -7.47
C VAL A 629 29.46 32.03 -6.99
N LEU A 630 29.80 30.80 -6.66
CA LEU A 630 31.08 30.40 -6.09
C LEU A 630 31.72 29.30 -6.93
N SER A 631 32.98 29.52 -7.30
CA SER A 631 33.87 28.47 -7.81
C SER A 631 35.08 28.37 -6.87
N ASP A 632 35.09 27.35 -6.02
CA ASP A 632 36.07 27.18 -4.94
C ASP A 632 36.93 25.90 -5.07
N GLY A 633 36.80 25.18 -6.18
CA GLY A 633 37.55 23.97 -6.47
C GLY A 633 38.95 24.13 -7.07
N THR A 634 39.58 23.02 -7.43
CA THR A 634 40.89 22.96 -8.10
C THR A 634 40.79 23.19 -9.61
N SER A 635 39.70 22.75 -10.23
CA SER A 635 39.38 22.99 -11.65
C SER A 635 37.87 23.09 -11.88
N SER A 636 37.14 23.50 -10.85
CA SER A 636 35.69 23.67 -10.87
C SER A 636 35.28 24.75 -11.87
N VAL A 637 34.11 24.57 -12.50
CA VAL A 637 33.55 25.52 -13.46
C VAL A 637 32.11 25.86 -13.08
N ALA A 638 31.82 27.16 -12.97
CA ALA A 638 30.43 27.63 -12.91
C ALA A 638 30.09 28.50 -14.13
N THR A 639 29.06 28.11 -14.88
CA THR A 639 28.55 28.86 -16.04
C THR A 639 27.12 29.31 -15.82
N VAL A 640 26.89 30.61 -15.57
CA VAL A 640 25.59 31.11 -15.11
C VAL A 640 25.10 32.29 -15.94
N LEU A 641 23.85 32.24 -16.39
CA LEU A 641 23.11 33.40 -16.87
C LEU A 641 22.24 33.96 -15.73
N ILE A 642 22.40 35.23 -15.41
CA ILE A 642 21.54 35.96 -14.46
C ILE A 642 20.84 37.07 -15.24
N GLU A 643 19.57 36.88 -15.58
CA GLU A 643 18.88 37.76 -16.52
C GLU A 643 17.45 38.13 -16.12
N ASN A 644 17.09 39.40 -16.29
CA ASN A 644 15.72 39.90 -16.11
C ASN A 644 15.13 39.60 -14.71
N ASN A 645 15.96 39.67 -13.67
CA ASN A 645 15.51 39.51 -12.28
C ASN A 645 15.36 40.87 -11.59
N SER A 646 14.46 40.92 -10.61
CA SER A 646 14.26 42.07 -9.73
C SER A 646 14.67 41.70 -8.32
N LEU A 647 15.76 42.32 -7.84
CA LEU A 647 16.44 41.99 -6.60
C LEU A 647 16.31 43.14 -5.60
N MET A 648 15.87 42.83 -4.39
CA MET A 648 15.80 43.74 -3.26
C MET A 648 16.72 43.24 -2.15
N LEU A 649 17.78 43.98 -1.86
CA LEU A 649 18.67 43.73 -0.75
C LEU A 649 18.31 44.63 0.43
N ASN A 650 18.06 44.07 1.61
CA ASN A 650 17.90 44.84 2.84
C ASN A 650 18.97 44.45 3.87
N ASN A 651 19.91 45.37 4.15
CA ASN A 651 21.02 45.18 5.10
C ASN A 651 22.01 44.03 4.76
N GLY A 652 22.09 43.58 3.50
CA GLY A 652 23.18 42.71 3.04
C GLY A 652 24.38 43.49 2.49
N THR A 653 25.51 42.83 2.25
CA THR A 653 26.72 43.48 1.71
C THR A 653 26.71 43.64 0.19
N ASP A 654 26.26 42.62 -0.54
CA ASP A 654 26.31 42.60 -2.01
C ASP A 654 24.92 42.29 -2.60
N GLY A 655 24.57 42.85 -3.75
CA GLY A 655 23.38 42.40 -4.50
C GLY A 655 23.63 41.04 -5.15
N LEU A 656 24.63 41.01 -6.02
CA LEU A 656 25.18 39.79 -6.65
C LEU A 656 26.65 39.61 -6.23
N ASN A 657 27.00 38.44 -5.71
CA ASN A 657 28.38 38.07 -5.36
C ASN A 657 28.89 36.94 -6.27
N ILE A 658 29.89 37.25 -7.10
CA ILE A 658 30.49 36.32 -8.07
C ILE A 658 31.95 36.11 -7.70
N SER A 659 32.30 34.97 -7.11
CA SER A 659 33.63 34.78 -6.52
C SER A 659 34.32 33.51 -6.99
N VAL A 660 35.53 33.66 -7.51
CA VAL A 660 36.47 32.56 -7.78
C VAL A 660 37.43 32.50 -6.61
N GLN A 661 37.26 31.50 -5.75
CA GLN A 661 38.06 31.33 -4.53
C GLN A 661 39.02 30.14 -4.61
N GLY A 662 38.79 29.24 -5.57
CA GLY A 662 39.45 27.95 -5.69
C GLY A 662 40.95 28.03 -6.01
N ALA A 663 41.59 26.86 -6.05
CA ALA A 663 42.99 26.70 -6.38
C ALA A 663 43.19 26.39 -7.87
N SER A 664 44.41 26.57 -8.37
CA SER A 664 44.91 26.12 -9.68
C SER A 664 44.17 26.60 -10.95
N ALA A 665 42.94 26.16 -11.21
CA ALA A 665 42.25 26.37 -12.49
C ALA A 665 40.73 26.64 -12.37
N ALA A 666 40.26 27.11 -11.22
CA ALA A 666 38.86 27.47 -11.01
C ALA A 666 38.38 28.58 -11.96
N LEU A 667 37.16 28.45 -12.47
CA LEU A 667 36.58 29.31 -13.50
C LEU A 667 35.12 29.66 -13.21
N ILE A 668 34.78 30.95 -13.40
CA ILE A 668 33.39 31.39 -13.57
C ILE A 668 33.21 32.05 -14.93
N ASN A 669 32.19 31.61 -15.67
CA ASN A 669 31.63 32.27 -16.85
C ASN A 669 30.23 32.80 -16.51
N ALA A 670 30.08 34.11 -16.30
CA ALA A 670 28.78 34.70 -15.98
C ALA A 670 28.35 35.77 -16.97
N THR A 671 27.09 35.69 -17.39
CA THR A 671 26.40 36.78 -18.10
C THR A 671 25.35 37.36 -17.17
N ILE A 672 25.43 38.66 -16.91
CA ILE A 672 24.53 39.39 -16.02
C ILE A 672 23.85 40.48 -16.84
N ASN A 673 22.58 40.26 -17.20
CA ASN A 673 21.87 41.06 -18.17
C ASN A 673 20.51 41.55 -17.66
N ASN A 674 20.19 42.83 -17.87
CA ASN A 674 18.84 43.36 -17.66
C ASN A 674 18.25 43.13 -16.25
N ASN A 675 19.08 43.11 -15.19
CA ASN A 675 18.59 42.95 -13.82
C ASN A 675 18.29 44.32 -13.18
N MET A 676 17.27 44.38 -12.33
CA MET A 676 17.00 45.51 -11.43
C MET A 676 17.52 45.16 -10.04
N ILE A 677 18.54 45.88 -9.56
CA ILE A 677 19.23 45.61 -8.29
C ILE A 677 19.03 46.80 -7.36
N ASN A 678 18.18 46.65 -6.35
CA ASN A 678 17.88 47.71 -5.40
C ASN A 678 18.38 47.38 -3.98
N ALA A 679 18.89 48.37 -3.26
CA ALA A 679 19.23 48.24 -1.84
C ALA A 679 18.43 49.19 -0.94
N ALA A 680 18.02 48.67 0.21
CA ALA A 680 17.46 49.40 1.33
C ALA A 680 18.19 49.02 2.64
N GLY A 681 17.86 49.71 3.73
CA GLY A 681 18.42 49.48 5.06
C GLY A 681 19.34 50.60 5.54
N THR A 682 20.37 50.25 6.30
CA THR A 682 21.32 51.18 6.92
C THR A 682 22.39 51.59 5.90
N SER A 683 22.54 52.91 5.72
CA SER A 683 23.57 53.48 4.85
C SER A 683 24.98 52.99 5.25
N GLY A 684 25.76 52.57 4.26
CA GLY A 684 27.13 52.06 4.46
C GLY A 684 27.23 50.55 4.70
N ILE A 685 26.11 49.84 4.81
CA ILE A 685 26.10 48.36 4.87
C ILE A 685 26.09 47.76 3.46
N PRO A 686 25.15 48.08 2.56
CA PRO A 686 25.25 47.65 1.16
C PRO A 686 26.48 48.27 0.51
N LEU A 687 27.44 47.42 0.17
CA LEU A 687 28.71 47.83 -0.42
C LEU A 687 28.56 47.90 -1.94
N GLU A 688 28.26 46.77 -2.58
CA GLU A 688 28.31 46.65 -4.03
C GLU A 688 26.99 46.09 -4.59
N GLY A 689 26.41 46.75 -5.60
CA GLY A 689 25.30 46.15 -6.33
C GLY A 689 25.71 44.84 -6.99
N ILE A 690 26.89 44.83 -7.62
CA ILE A 690 27.54 43.65 -8.20
C ILE A 690 28.99 43.59 -7.71
N ASN A 691 29.35 42.56 -6.96
CA ASN A 691 30.70 42.29 -6.49
C ASN A 691 31.26 41.05 -7.19
N ALA A 692 32.33 41.21 -7.97
CA ALA A 692 32.98 40.11 -8.64
C ALA A 692 34.47 40.09 -8.35
N PHE A 693 35.02 38.94 -7.94
CA PHE A 693 36.45 38.87 -7.64
C PHE A 693 37.09 37.49 -7.77
N VAL A 694 38.41 37.51 -7.95
CA VAL A 694 39.29 36.34 -7.89
C VAL A 694 40.19 36.47 -6.65
N ASN A 695 40.22 35.46 -5.78
CA ASN A 695 41.00 35.45 -4.54
C ASN A 695 42.50 35.15 -4.81
N PRO A 696 43.46 35.73 -4.05
CA PRO A 696 44.89 35.68 -4.34
C PRO A 696 45.58 34.36 -3.96
N THR A 697 44.83 33.28 -3.70
CA THR A 697 45.42 32.00 -3.27
C THR A 697 46.51 31.57 -4.25
N LEU A 698 47.73 31.36 -3.76
CA LEU A 698 48.92 31.04 -4.54
C LEU A 698 48.72 29.74 -5.34
N GLY A 699 48.99 29.79 -6.66
CA GLY A 699 49.04 28.63 -7.55
C GLY A 699 47.97 28.60 -8.65
N GLY A 700 48.43 28.58 -9.90
CA GLY A 700 47.67 28.35 -11.15
C GLY A 700 46.93 29.57 -11.75
N THR A 701 46.23 29.34 -12.86
CA THR A 701 45.45 30.35 -13.62
C THR A 701 43.96 30.25 -13.27
N LYS A 702 43.48 31.18 -12.45
CA LYS A 702 42.06 31.35 -12.17
C LYS A 702 41.47 32.33 -13.16
N LEU A 703 40.23 32.09 -13.58
CA LEU A 703 39.60 32.93 -14.60
C LEU A 703 38.18 33.32 -14.18
N LEU A 704 37.89 34.60 -14.36
CA LEU A 704 36.58 35.19 -14.15
C LEU A 704 36.19 35.93 -15.42
N CYS A 705 35.29 35.31 -16.20
CA CYS A 705 34.76 35.86 -17.43
C CYS A 705 33.36 36.43 -17.17
N LEU A 706 33.20 37.74 -17.37
CA LEU A 706 31.99 38.48 -17.04
C LEU A 706 31.50 39.28 -18.24
N ASN A 707 30.20 39.19 -18.50
CA ASN A 707 29.51 40.05 -19.44
C ASN A 707 28.38 40.80 -18.73
N PHE A 708 28.46 42.14 -18.67
CA PHE A 708 27.50 43.00 -17.99
C PHE A 708 26.74 43.86 -18.99
N ASN A 709 25.42 43.69 -19.09
CA ASN A 709 24.60 44.48 -20.01
C ASN A 709 23.32 44.96 -19.32
N ASN A 710 22.94 46.22 -19.54
CA ASN A 710 21.61 46.77 -19.21
C ASN A 710 21.12 46.57 -17.76
N ASN A 711 22.00 46.40 -16.78
CA ASN A 711 21.60 46.28 -15.37
C ASN A 711 21.32 47.66 -14.78
N THR A 712 20.23 47.77 -14.03
CA THR A 712 19.84 48.99 -13.30
C THR A 712 20.15 48.80 -11.82
N VAL A 713 21.00 49.63 -11.24
CA VAL A 713 21.39 49.56 -9.82
C VAL A 713 20.93 50.83 -9.11
N THR A 714 20.04 50.68 -8.11
CA THR A 714 19.43 51.80 -7.37
C THR A 714 19.49 51.58 -5.86
N GLY A 715 19.35 52.64 -5.06
CA GLY A 715 19.37 52.54 -3.59
C GLY A 715 20.73 52.90 -2.97
N ILE A 716 20.97 52.43 -1.75
CA ILE A 716 22.06 52.90 -0.88
C ILE A 716 23.40 52.15 -1.06
N TRP A 717 23.86 52.00 -2.30
CA TRP A 717 25.13 51.30 -2.60
C TRP A 717 26.35 52.21 -2.46
N ALA A 718 27.49 51.66 -2.03
CA ALA A 718 28.77 52.37 -2.14
C ALA A 718 29.25 52.42 -3.60
N ARG A 719 29.04 51.35 -4.38
CA ARG A 719 29.28 51.31 -5.84
C ARG A 719 28.23 50.45 -6.54
N ALA A 720 27.94 50.80 -7.80
CA ALA A 720 27.04 50.01 -8.63
C ALA A 720 27.63 48.63 -8.97
N ALA A 721 28.93 48.58 -9.29
CA ALA A 721 29.65 47.35 -9.55
C ALA A 721 31.13 47.47 -9.17
N ARG A 722 31.75 46.35 -8.79
CA ARG A 722 33.17 46.24 -8.50
C ARG A 722 33.71 44.91 -9.01
N VAL A 723 34.77 44.96 -9.81
CA VAL A 723 35.52 43.78 -10.29
C VAL A 723 36.96 43.86 -9.81
N ARG A 724 37.49 42.76 -9.24
CA ARG A 724 38.87 42.71 -8.72
C ARG A 724 39.57 41.39 -9.02
N ALA A 725 40.86 41.45 -9.26
CA ALA A 725 41.77 40.32 -9.08
C ALA A 725 42.72 40.70 -7.94
N PHE A 726 42.81 39.84 -6.93
CA PHE A 726 43.71 40.03 -5.81
C PHE A 726 45.05 39.35 -6.04
#